data_AF-A0A175RPV5-F1
#
_entry.id   AF-A0A175RPV5-F1
#
_cell.length_a   1.000
_cell.length_b   1.000
_cell.length_c   1.000
_cell.angle_alpha   90.00
_cell.angle_beta   90.00
_cell.angle_gamma   90.00
#
_symmetry.space_group_name_H-M   'P 1'
#
loop_
_entity.id
_entity.type
_entity.pdbx_description
1 polymer ?
#
loop_
_entity_poly.entity_id
_entity_poly.type
_entity_poly.pdbx_seq_one_letter_code
_entity_poly.pdbx_strand_id
1 'polypeptide(L)'
;MVSRALLNGWPLAPGFSKSTPVISGALVNTVMGGLICNNVLPTSGSKTRFKGRRAYPFGVFPPAFVQPTFCPFWTGGTFGQREVAAAQDITITKAALVYNGRPVPVTYNGARTFTIPAGVAEFRCDPVFPSNFGASQFLGRTFLEYRHMFDLVTGQSAPYCDYSTDFNQSWRAAPGDLPDDIDSTGPMAASGSLDALNIFFPSMMLGPLIGSFASLVFLFDSIGRQQNDTGGLGRAGGGYMKRAAYAEGIPFMTAAVGGRTAEQTANSPKLLSLLEAGRFTDLHMGLGTNELAGSRDLSLIMSDNRALWASARRGGIRTITQSNIQPRVTDNTYKCTDLANQSPVAGFEAGGRRDQFNAALAAERGVNGGPDVIFPFSSYCADASNPSLWRVPAFNATLTADVVAGATNIQTSAAPDPLDNLVFEPGNASNVDIGGQGGPRVASVSGAASPFTVSFVPSTSNPWNNTADGALGTPGKAHLSGSAVKASIGTDGTHAATAAHVAAATDLRAIYRGLSADKPNRYMIASSRHVMAGDWGTGSAAFTTNNDVAKWDGGTATVSSKYHYRRVKVRTSAWGVPLTEAMHLFDNSAMSIYGVRPSKFAITIQRAEYRDMSDNLVEVCKFKGAASYTLQPLIYDFIWHDPLVGTLQPDTDYWLDLYDNSPDGSAFPVMLTRYLAGECSTTGNSDLSLTTPNKTQVFTPIGGMFGPSCFIAKGCPAGRAVALLIGTSIADYTTDGVPFINDRGVSGFIQKGLNANSQGARIDVFSAARFSTNMSTVYQDNLGDGQAGVNGPTRSLVTHLKAIFGALGQSKPPFNVVVSEHGRNDVNRGFAAMKIVATAMYNAIRQAWPGIPIAQTTTPPSTNFGGAPSNNTAWTTEADQTADANNGTTGSWADWTAWVLAGGDGLINVPIDSAAPIRNGTKWKEQAFSATFMDAAAQSLDLRTATVRLSAQAPVGATLVFEPGTANTGSSGLDFQRSYNVLTTAANANGGFDTTLRPASRSPSFADFTKSGGPTYQLQFGHAAGATVKLSLTNDGIHPNQMAQALMAAQVTAAKPSIASLAAAYEAAA
;
A
#
# COMPACT_ATOMS: atom_id res chain seq x y z
N MET A 1 13.60 -53.38 1.26
CA MET A 1 14.46 -53.90 0.17
C MET A 1 14.25 -53.05 -1.07
N VAL A 2 15.32 -52.83 -1.86
CA VAL A 2 15.50 -51.88 -2.99
C VAL A 2 15.76 -50.44 -2.53
N SER A 3 16.96 -50.13 -2.01
CA SER A 3 18.24 -49.76 -2.65
C SER A 3 18.34 -48.30 -3.12
N ARG A 4 18.96 -47.47 -2.26
CA ARG A 4 19.59 -46.18 -2.57
C ARG A 4 20.84 -46.42 -3.41
N ALA A 5 20.91 -45.85 -4.61
CA ALA A 5 22.17 -45.59 -5.32
C ALA A 5 21.97 -44.49 -6.37
N LEU A 6 23.04 -43.73 -6.61
CA LEU A 6 23.26 -42.72 -7.67
C LEU A 6 22.93 -41.26 -7.35
N LEU A 7 23.70 -40.69 -6.42
CA LEU A 7 24.21 -39.31 -6.51
C LEU A 7 25.72 -39.40 -6.34
N ASN A 8 26.46 -39.38 -7.46
CA ASN A 8 27.86 -38.97 -7.55
C ASN A 8 28.33 -39.08 -9.00
N GLY A 9 28.82 -37.98 -9.57
CA GLY A 9 29.65 -38.05 -10.78
C GLY A 9 29.56 -36.88 -11.75
N TRP A 10 29.95 -35.67 -11.36
CA TRP A 10 30.63 -34.73 -12.27
C TRP A 10 31.82 -34.11 -11.50
N PRO A 11 33.06 -34.19 -12.04
CA PRO A 11 34.25 -33.79 -11.31
C PRO A 11 34.36 -32.26 -11.27
N LEU A 12 34.42 -31.70 -10.06
CA LEU A 12 34.90 -30.34 -9.83
C LEU A 12 36.41 -30.33 -10.12
N ALA A 13 36.83 -29.55 -11.10
CA ALA A 13 38.24 -29.33 -11.41
C ALA A 13 38.97 -28.65 -10.23
N PRO A 14 40.20 -29.05 -9.88
CA PRO A 14 40.96 -28.45 -8.79
C PRO A 14 41.77 -27.24 -9.28
N GLY A 15 41.74 -26.14 -8.52
CA GLY A 15 42.78 -25.10 -8.56
C GLY A 15 42.31 -23.68 -8.85
N PHE A 16 41.80 -22.99 -7.83
CA PHE A 16 41.88 -21.53 -7.74
C PHE A 16 42.34 -21.14 -6.33
N SER A 17 43.66 -21.04 -6.13
CA SER A 17 44.24 -20.28 -5.03
C SER A 17 44.75 -18.95 -5.57
N LYS A 18 43.91 -17.92 -5.51
CA LYS A 18 44.30 -16.51 -5.34
C LYS A 18 43.08 -15.77 -4.82
N SER A 19 43.25 -15.14 -3.67
CA SER A 19 42.26 -14.40 -2.88
C SER A 19 41.37 -13.51 -3.75
N THR A 20 40.19 -14.01 -4.08
CA THR A 20 39.07 -13.22 -4.61
C THR A 20 38.06 -13.12 -3.46
N PRO A 21 37.49 -11.95 -3.13
CA PRO A 21 36.46 -11.86 -2.10
C PRO A 21 35.31 -12.81 -2.46
N VAL A 22 35.01 -13.76 -1.60
CA VAL A 22 33.85 -14.64 -1.74
C VAL A 22 32.61 -13.77 -1.50
N ILE A 23 31.98 -13.29 -2.57
CA ILE A 23 30.66 -12.65 -2.51
C ILE A 23 29.63 -13.80 -2.56
N SER A 24 29.02 -14.11 -1.41
CA SER A 24 28.08 -15.23 -1.23
C SER A 24 26.63 -14.90 -1.68
N GLY A 25 26.45 -14.41 -2.91
CA GLY A 25 25.14 -14.07 -3.48
C GLY A 25 24.79 -14.89 -4.72
N ALA A 26 23.51 -15.21 -4.92
CA ALA A 26 23.02 -15.78 -6.17
C ALA A 26 23.27 -14.79 -7.34
N LEU A 27 23.69 -15.31 -8.49
CA LEU A 27 23.87 -14.51 -9.70
C LEU A 27 22.51 -14.34 -10.40
N VAL A 28 22.08 -13.09 -10.55
CA VAL A 28 20.81 -12.73 -11.19
C VAL A 28 21.05 -11.90 -12.43
N ASN A 29 20.07 -11.82 -13.33
CA ASN A 29 20.13 -10.88 -14.44
C ASN A 29 20.10 -9.43 -13.95
N THR A 30 21.03 -8.62 -14.43
CA THR A 30 21.26 -7.23 -13.95
C THR A 30 20.86 -6.16 -14.97
N VAL A 31 20.50 -6.59 -16.18
CA VAL A 31 20.20 -5.69 -17.29
C VAL A 31 18.74 -5.81 -17.75
N MET A 32 18.24 -4.72 -18.30
CA MET A 32 16.98 -4.68 -19.02
C MET A 32 17.19 -5.21 -20.45
N GLY A 33 16.22 -5.94 -20.97
CA GLY A 33 16.25 -6.43 -22.34
C GLY A 33 16.98 -7.75 -22.54
N GLY A 34 17.15 -8.57 -21.51
CA GLY A 34 17.47 -9.98 -21.73
C GLY A 34 16.42 -10.67 -22.60
N LEU A 35 16.82 -11.61 -23.44
CA LEU A 35 15.92 -12.29 -24.39
C LEU A 35 16.42 -13.71 -24.68
N ILE A 36 15.52 -14.69 -24.67
CA ILE A 36 15.76 -15.99 -25.32
C ILE A 36 15.47 -15.88 -26.81
N CYS A 37 16.36 -16.44 -27.62
CA CYS A 37 16.16 -16.52 -29.06
C CYS A 37 14.89 -17.32 -29.42
N ASN A 38 14.26 -16.98 -30.53
CA ASN A 38 12.95 -17.54 -30.92
C ASN A 38 12.90 -18.05 -32.37
N ASN A 39 14.01 -17.99 -33.09
CA ASN A 39 14.13 -18.55 -34.43
C ASN A 39 15.58 -18.97 -34.73
N VAL A 40 15.87 -19.28 -35.99
CA VAL A 40 17.21 -19.59 -36.48
C VAL A 40 17.57 -18.74 -37.70
N LEU A 41 18.83 -18.30 -37.79
CA LEU A 41 19.40 -17.61 -38.95
C LEU A 41 20.28 -18.56 -39.76
N PRO A 42 19.89 -18.98 -40.98
CA PRO A 42 20.76 -19.75 -41.85
C PRO A 42 21.83 -18.86 -42.51
N THR A 43 22.97 -19.44 -42.90
CA THR A 43 23.92 -18.82 -43.83
C THR A 43 23.51 -19.10 -45.28
N SER A 44 23.85 -18.19 -46.20
CA SER A 44 23.60 -18.36 -47.64
C SER A 44 24.78 -17.84 -48.46
N GLY A 45 25.28 -18.66 -49.39
CA GLY A 45 26.39 -18.29 -50.28
C GLY A 45 27.67 -17.91 -49.51
N SER A 46 28.29 -16.80 -49.88
CA SER A 46 29.54 -16.27 -49.30
C SER A 46 29.36 -15.48 -48.00
N LYS A 47 28.11 -15.22 -47.55
CA LYS A 47 27.83 -14.41 -46.36
C LYS A 47 27.84 -15.26 -45.09
N THR A 48 29.03 -15.49 -44.56
CA THR A 48 29.32 -16.40 -43.44
C THR A 48 29.70 -15.70 -42.13
N ARG A 49 30.06 -14.41 -42.18
CA ARG A 49 30.48 -13.63 -41.01
C ARG A 49 29.32 -12.83 -40.43
N PHE A 50 29.16 -12.90 -39.12
CA PHE A 50 28.21 -12.11 -38.35
C PHE A 50 28.97 -11.17 -37.44
N LYS A 51 28.54 -9.91 -37.42
CA LYS A 51 29.12 -8.87 -36.57
C LYS A 51 28.00 -8.02 -36.01
N GLY A 52 28.08 -7.65 -34.74
CA GLY A 52 27.08 -6.77 -34.17
C GLY A 52 27.41 -6.20 -32.81
N ARG A 53 26.59 -5.23 -32.41
CA ARG A 53 26.55 -4.63 -31.10
C ARG A 53 25.12 -4.52 -30.56
N ARG A 54 25.01 -4.60 -29.24
CA ARG A 54 23.76 -4.46 -28.50
C ARG A 54 24.00 -3.73 -27.19
N ALA A 55 23.23 -2.68 -26.91
CA ALA A 55 23.26 -2.04 -25.60
C ALA A 55 22.34 -2.76 -24.62
N TYR A 56 22.84 -2.97 -23.41
CA TYR A 56 22.16 -3.53 -22.26
C TYR A 56 22.07 -2.47 -21.16
N PRO A 57 20.90 -1.84 -20.98
CA PRO A 57 20.69 -0.90 -19.89
C PRO A 57 20.73 -1.62 -18.54
N PHE A 58 21.50 -1.14 -17.57
CA PHE A 58 21.40 -1.58 -16.18
C PHE A 58 20.09 -1.12 -15.56
N GLY A 59 19.55 -1.95 -14.66
CA GLY A 59 18.44 -1.54 -13.81
C GLY A 59 18.83 -0.46 -12.81
N VAL A 60 17.97 -0.24 -11.80
CA VAL A 60 18.22 0.70 -10.70
C VAL A 60 19.40 0.29 -9.82
N PHE A 61 19.74 -1.00 -9.77
CA PHE A 61 20.88 -1.47 -8.99
C PHE A 61 22.12 -1.67 -9.87
N PRO A 62 23.29 -1.14 -9.45
CA PRO A 62 24.54 -1.39 -10.13
C PRO A 62 25.17 -2.71 -9.63
N PRO A 63 25.48 -3.67 -10.51
CA PRO A 63 26.15 -4.89 -10.07
C PRO A 63 27.64 -4.65 -9.79
N ALA A 64 28.25 -5.49 -8.94
CA ALA A 64 29.70 -5.41 -8.66
C ALA A 64 30.55 -5.93 -9.83
N PHE A 65 30.01 -6.83 -10.63
CA PHE A 65 30.57 -7.32 -11.89
C PHE A 65 29.44 -7.82 -12.79
N VAL A 66 29.75 -8.00 -14.07
CA VAL A 66 28.83 -8.60 -15.05
C VAL A 66 29.46 -9.81 -15.74
N GLN A 67 28.64 -10.81 -16.02
CA GLN A 67 28.99 -12.01 -16.79
C GLN A 67 28.04 -12.13 -17.99
N PRO A 68 28.52 -11.85 -19.21
CA PRO A 68 27.78 -12.18 -20.42
C PRO A 68 27.39 -13.65 -20.42
N THR A 69 26.09 -13.92 -20.60
CA THR A 69 25.55 -15.27 -20.51
C THR A 69 24.68 -15.58 -21.71
N PHE A 70 24.94 -16.71 -22.35
CA PHE A 70 24.29 -17.16 -23.57
C PHE A 70 23.38 -18.34 -23.32
N CYS A 71 22.26 -18.37 -24.04
CA CYS A 71 21.36 -19.53 -24.13
C CYS A 71 21.28 -19.97 -25.60
N PRO A 72 22.17 -20.88 -26.07
CA PRO A 72 22.25 -21.33 -27.47
C PRO A 72 21.13 -22.33 -27.82
N PHE A 73 19.90 -21.98 -27.48
CA PHE A 73 18.68 -22.65 -27.91
C PHE A 73 17.63 -21.59 -28.24
N TRP A 74 16.64 -21.96 -29.04
CA TRP A 74 15.50 -21.11 -29.28
C TRP A 74 14.20 -21.81 -28.97
N THR A 75 13.18 -21.00 -28.72
CA THR A 75 11.82 -21.47 -28.52
C THR A 75 11.02 -21.17 -29.79
N GLY A 76 10.58 -22.23 -30.49
CA GLY A 76 9.79 -22.10 -31.72
C GLY A 76 8.32 -21.82 -31.41
N GLY A 77 7.64 -21.11 -32.34
CA GLY A 77 6.20 -20.82 -32.26
C GLY A 77 5.30 -21.88 -32.91
N THR A 78 5.86 -22.90 -33.56
CA THR A 78 5.10 -23.98 -34.19
C THR A 78 4.86 -25.12 -33.21
N PHE A 79 3.65 -25.70 -33.21
CA PHE A 79 3.24 -26.78 -32.29
C PHE A 79 4.23 -27.97 -32.22
N GLY A 80 4.96 -28.25 -33.31
CA GLY A 80 5.92 -29.34 -33.39
C GLY A 80 7.30 -29.09 -32.79
N GLN A 81 7.72 -27.84 -32.54
CA GLN A 81 9.08 -27.49 -32.09
C GLN A 81 9.08 -26.81 -30.71
N ARG A 82 9.11 -27.65 -29.67
CA ARG A 82 8.92 -27.31 -28.24
C ARG A 82 10.05 -26.42 -27.67
N GLU A 83 11.27 -26.72 -28.06
CA GLU A 83 12.52 -26.06 -27.73
C GLU A 83 13.59 -26.69 -28.62
N VAL A 84 14.39 -25.90 -29.34
CA VAL A 84 15.34 -26.44 -30.32
C VAL A 84 16.74 -25.95 -29.95
N ALA A 85 17.67 -26.89 -29.81
CA ALA A 85 19.09 -26.57 -29.64
C ALA A 85 19.63 -25.90 -30.90
N ALA A 86 20.61 -24.99 -30.76
CA ALA A 86 21.49 -24.67 -31.87
C ALA A 86 21.93 -25.96 -32.57
N ALA A 87 21.86 -26.00 -33.90
CA ALA A 87 22.19 -27.22 -34.64
C ALA A 87 23.69 -27.58 -34.53
N GLN A 88 24.53 -26.62 -34.12
CA GLN A 88 25.95 -26.80 -33.91
C GLN A 88 26.49 -25.78 -32.90
N ASP A 89 27.73 -26.01 -32.49
CA ASP A 89 28.49 -25.11 -31.63
C ASP A 89 28.72 -23.74 -32.31
N ILE A 90 28.74 -22.68 -31.51
CA ILE A 90 28.93 -21.31 -32.00
C ILE A 90 30.27 -20.79 -31.47
N THR A 91 31.24 -20.62 -32.35
CA THR A 91 32.54 -20.04 -31.99
C THR A 91 32.49 -18.52 -32.11
N ILE A 92 32.53 -17.85 -30.96
CA ILE A 92 32.75 -16.41 -30.90
C ILE A 92 34.22 -16.16 -31.19
N THR A 93 34.50 -15.59 -32.35
CA THR A 93 35.87 -15.22 -32.77
C THR A 93 36.44 -14.19 -31.80
N LYS A 94 35.62 -13.19 -31.45
CA LYS A 94 36.01 -12.07 -30.59
C LYS A 94 34.78 -11.36 -30.01
N ALA A 95 34.89 -10.91 -28.77
CA ALA A 95 33.88 -10.09 -28.12
C ALA A 95 34.48 -9.05 -27.16
N ALA A 96 33.76 -7.95 -26.97
CA ALA A 96 34.10 -6.89 -26.03
C ALA A 96 32.84 -6.30 -25.40
N LEU A 97 32.98 -5.83 -24.17
CA LEU A 97 32.04 -4.93 -23.52
C LEU A 97 32.56 -3.51 -23.62
N VAL A 98 31.68 -2.53 -23.84
CA VAL A 98 32.02 -1.11 -23.86
C VAL A 98 31.18 -0.38 -22.82
N TYR A 99 31.86 0.30 -21.90
CA TYR A 99 31.25 1.11 -20.86
C TYR A 99 32.05 2.42 -20.76
N ASN A 100 31.35 3.56 -20.70
CA ASN A 100 31.97 4.91 -20.73
C ASN A 100 33.00 5.08 -21.86
N GLY A 101 32.69 4.54 -23.05
CA GLY A 101 33.56 4.62 -24.22
C GLY A 101 34.82 3.75 -24.17
N ARG A 102 35.04 2.98 -23.10
CA ARG A 102 36.19 2.08 -22.98
C ARG A 102 35.81 0.63 -23.28
N PRO A 103 36.46 -0.02 -24.26
CA PRO A 103 36.27 -1.43 -24.56
C PRO A 103 37.09 -2.32 -23.61
N VAL A 104 36.49 -3.41 -23.15
CA VAL A 104 37.11 -4.47 -22.34
C VAL A 104 36.81 -5.81 -23.00
N PRO A 105 37.82 -6.63 -23.32
CA PRO A 105 37.61 -7.95 -23.93
C PRO A 105 36.75 -8.85 -23.05
N VAL A 106 35.86 -9.61 -23.68
CA VAL A 106 35.13 -10.71 -23.03
C VAL A 106 35.91 -12.00 -23.25
N THR A 107 36.09 -12.77 -22.18
CA THR A 107 36.83 -14.04 -22.22
C THR A 107 36.02 -15.19 -21.62
N TYR A 108 36.45 -16.41 -21.91
CA TYR A 108 36.01 -17.63 -21.24
C TYR A 108 37.24 -18.44 -20.85
N ASN A 109 37.44 -18.70 -19.56
CA ASN A 109 38.67 -19.29 -19.03
C ASN A 109 39.93 -18.55 -19.51
N GLY A 110 39.85 -17.21 -19.61
CA GLY A 110 40.92 -16.34 -20.10
C GLY A 110 41.11 -16.32 -21.62
N ALA A 111 40.42 -17.19 -22.38
CA ALA A 111 40.51 -17.22 -23.84
C ALA A 111 39.55 -16.22 -24.48
N ARG A 112 40.05 -15.47 -25.48
CA ARG A 112 39.27 -14.46 -26.22
C ARG A 112 38.37 -15.05 -27.30
N THR A 113 38.86 -16.11 -27.95
CA THR A 113 38.07 -16.94 -28.85
C THR A 113 37.53 -18.09 -28.02
N PHE A 114 36.22 -18.30 -28.05
CA PHE A 114 35.58 -19.34 -27.27
C PHE A 114 34.38 -19.92 -28.01
N THR A 115 34.11 -21.19 -27.73
CA THR A 115 33.03 -21.94 -28.35
C THR A 115 31.92 -22.17 -27.35
N ILE A 116 30.72 -21.74 -27.73
CA ILE A 116 29.48 -21.95 -26.99
C ILE A 116 28.90 -23.29 -27.47
N PRO A 117 28.80 -24.32 -26.61
CA PRO A 117 28.31 -25.62 -27.03
C PRO A 117 26.84 -25.57 -27.47
N ALA A 118 26.51 -26.34 -28.50
CA ALA A 118 25.16 -26.47 -29.02
C ALA A 118 24.17 -26.88 -27.92
N GLY A 119 23.09 -26.14 -27.77
CA GLY A 119 21.96 -26.55 -26.94
C GLY A 119 22.18 -26.57 -25.43
N VAL A 120 23.26 -26.00 -24.89
CA VAL A 120 23.33 -25.80 -23.43
C VAL A 120 22.26 -24.81 -22.96
N ALA A 121 21.72 -25.00 -21.75
CA ALA A 121 20.73 -24.09 -21.19
C ALA A 121 21.35 -22.71 -20.87
N GLU A 122 22.59 -22.73 -20.39
CA GLU A 122 23.32 -21.55 -19.93
C GLU A 122 24.83 -21.74 -20.21
N PHE A 123 25.45 -20.77 -20.90
CA PHE A 123 26.90 -20.66 -21.06
C PHE A 123 27.37 -19.30 -20.56
N ARG A 124 28.26 -19.29 -19.55
CA ARG A 124 28.68 -18.07 -18.83
C ARG A 124 30.13 -17.73 -19.15
N CYS A 125 30.36 -16.47 -19.56
CA CYS A 125 31.70 -15.91 -19.72
C CYS A 125 32.34 -15.55 -18.36
N ASP A 126 33.64 -15.23 -18.40
CA ASP A 126 34.38 -14.74 -17.24
C ASP A 126 33.78 -13.40 -16.73
N PRO A 127 33.84 -13.11 -15.42
CA PRO A 127 33.34 -11.86 -14.87
C PRO A 127 34.16 -10.66 -15.33
N VAL A 128 33.47 -9.59 -15.71
CA VAL A 128 34.04 -8.30 -16.05
C VAL A 128 33.67 -7.27 -14.99
N PHE A 129 34.68 -6.66 -14.39
CA PHE A 129 34.54 -5.73 -13.28
C PHE A 129 34.57 -4.26 -13.75
N PRO A 130 33.91 -3.34 -13.02
CA PRO A 130 33.98 -1.90 -13.31
C PRO A 130 35.41 -1.37 -13.45
N SER A 131 36.35 -1.89 -12.64
CA SER A 131 37.75 -1.50 -12.65
C SER A 131 38.46 -1.79 -13.98
N ASN A 132 38.00 -2.78 -14.75
CA ASN A 132 38.53 -3.05 -16.09
C ASN A 132 38.24 -1.88 -17.05
N PHE A 133 37.16 -1.15 -16.82
CA PHE A 133 36.79 0.07 -17.54
C PHE A 133 37.42 1.34 -16.92
N GLY A 134 38.19 1.21 -15.84
CA GLY A 134 38.67 2.36 -15.07
C GLY A 134 37.55 3.08 -14.29
N ALA A 135 36.43 2.40 -14.04
CA ALA A 135 35.35 2.88 -13.19
C ALA A 135 35.43 2.24 -11.80
N SER A 136 35.01 2.95 -10.76
CA SER A 136 34.91 2.41 -9.41
C SER A 136 33.70 1.48 -9.23
N GLN A 137 32.63 1.74 -9.98
CA GLN A 137 31.39 0.95 -9.99
C GLN A 137 30.65 1.12 -11.31
N PHE A 138 29.76 0.16 -11.64
CA PHE A 138 28.71 0.44 -12.62
C PHE A 138 27.70 1.42 -12.02
N LEU A 139 27.00 2.17 -12.86
CA LEU A 139 25.95 3.09 -12.42
C LEU A 139 24.59 2.54 -12.84
N GLY A 140 23.60 2.59 -11.95
CA GLY A 140 22.22 2.25 -12.31
C GLY A 140 21.71 3.14 -13.44
N ARG A 141 20.81 2.60 -14.27
CA ARG A 141 20.23 3.29 -15.45
C ARG A 141 21.23 3.76 -16.52
N THR A 142 22.49 3.33 -16.46
CA THR A 142 23.43 3.46 -17.58
C THR A 142 23.35 2.25 -18.49
N PHE A 143 24.08 2.25 -19.61
CA PHE A 143 24.12 1.11 -20.52
C PHE A 143 25.52 0.55 -20.68
N LEU A 144 25.57 -0.76 -20.88
CA LEU A 144 26.74 -1.52 -21.26
C LEU A 144 26.54 -2.02 -22.69
N GLU A 145 27.44 -1.69 -23.61
CA GLU A 145 27.36 -2.18 -24.98
C GLU A 145 28.15 -3.48 -25.13
N TYR A 146 27.53 -4.54 -25.63
CA TYR A 146 28.21 -5.78 -25.99
C TYR A 146 28.46 -5.81 -27.50
N ARG A 147 29.70 -6.02 -27.90
CA ARG A 147 30.14 -6.15 -29.30
C ARG A 147 30.69 -7.55 -29.52
N HIS A 148 30.39 -8.16 -30.65
CA HIS A 148 31.05 -9.41 -31.03
C HIS A 148 31.09 -9.66 -32.53
N MET A 149 31.89 -10.67 -32.88
CA MET A 149 31.99 -11.23 -34.21
C MET A 149 32.09 -12.75 -34.10
N PHE A 150 31.36 -13.46 -34.96
CA PHE A 150 31.45 -14.90 -35.10
C PHE A 150 31.26 -15.30 -36.57
N ASP A 151 31.87 -16.43 -36.93
CA ASP A 151 31.79 -17.00 -38.27
C ASP A 151 30.98 -18.31 -38.24
N LEU A 152 30.16 -18.52 -39.25
CA LEU A 152 29.46 -19.78 -39.50
C LEU A 152 29.89 -20.34 -40.86
N VAL A 153 30.03 -21.66 -40.98
CA VAL A 153 30.29 -22.29 -42.28
C VAL A 153 29.04 -22.19 -43.17
N THR A 154 29.20 -22.06 -44.49
CA THR A 154 28.07 -22.07 -45.43
C THR A 154 27.17 -23.30 -45.21
N GLY A 155 25.87 -23.07 -45.07
CA GLY A 155 24.86 -24.09 -44.73
C GLY A 155 24.58 -24.24 -43.23
N GLN A 156 25.39 -23.65 -42.35
CA GLN A 156 25.15 -23.63 -40.90
C GLN A 156 24.20 -22.51 -40.48
N SER A 157 23.68 -22.60 -39.25
CA SER A 157 22.67 -21.68 -38.73
C SER A 157 22.80 -21.38 -37.23
N ALA A 158 22.57 -20.15 -36.78
CA ALA A 158 22.65 -19.78 -35.36
C ALA A 158 21.28 -19.36 -34.81
N PRO A 159 21.03 -19.47 -33.50
CA PRO A 159 19.84 -18.94 -32.87
C PRO A 159 19.66 -17.44 -33.18
N TYR A 160 18.43 -17.07 -33.47
CA TYR A 160 18.00 -15.73 -33.81
C TYR A 160 17.16 -15.15 -32.67
N CYS A 161 17.51 -13.95 -32.25
CA CYS A 161 16.82 -13.25 -31.17
C CYS A 161 16.04 -12.06 -31.76
N ASP A 162 14.71 -12.09 -31.63
CA ASP A 162 13.84 -11.07 -32.22
C ASP A 162 13.99 -9.65 -31.66
N TYR A 163 13.55 -8.69 -32.49
CA TYR A 163 13.45 -7.24 -32.29
C TYR A 163 13.66 -6.71 -30.86
N SER A 164 14.90 -6.31 -30.56
CA SER A 164 15.16 -5.19 -29.63
C SER A 164 15.75 -4.03 -30.43
N THR A 165 14.89 -3.34 -31.17
CA THR A 165 15.25 -2.31 -32.16
C THR A 165 15.83 -1.04 -31.54
N ASP A 166 15.62 -0.82 -30.25
CA ASP A 166 16.03 0.43 -29.60
C ASP A 166 17.57 0.64 -29.56
N PHE A 167 18.38 -0.44 -29.57
CA PHE A 167 19.84 -0.35 -29.35
C PHE A 167 20.71 -1.41 -30.04
N ASN A 168 20.25 -2.02 -31.13
CA ASN A 168 21.00 -3.08 -31.82
C ASN A 168 21.51 -2.64 -33.19
N GLN A 169 22.72 -3.07 -33.54
CA GLN A 169 23.21 -3.08 -34.91
C GLN A 169 23.86 -4.41 -35.18
N SER A 170 23.47 -5.05 -36.27
CA SER A 170 24.12 -6.29 -36.67
C SER A 170 24.02 -6.52 -38.16
N TRP A 171 25.08 -7.12 -38.69
CA TRP A 171 25.28 -7.37 -40.09
C TRP A 171 25.70 -8.82 -40.30
N ARG A 172 25.23 -9.38 -41.40
CA ARG A 172 25.76 -10.60 -42.00
C ARG A 172 26.35 -10.26 -43.36
N ALA A 173 27.59 -10.68 -43.61
CA ALA A 173 28.29 -10.39 -44.87
C ALA A 173 29.39 -11.40 -45.18
N ALA A 174 30.08 -11.20 -46.30
CA ALA A 174 31.32 -11.91 -46.57
C ALA A 174 32.39 -11.46 -45.54
N PRO A 175 33.34 -12.34 -45.16
CA PRO A 175 34.33 -12.02 -44.14
C PRO A 175 35.14 -10.74 -44.37
N GLY A 176 35.40 -10.38 -45.64
CA GLY A 176 36.14 -9.16 -46.01
C GLY A 176 35.35 -7.85 -45.90
N ASP A 177 34.02 -7.92 -45.86
CA ASP A 177 33.11 -6.76 -45.81
C ASP A 177 32.90 -6.22 -44.38
N LEU A 178 33.30 -6.99 -43.36
CA LEU A 178 33.15 -6.68 -41.94
C LEU A 178 34.53 -6.65 -41.26
N PRO A 179 35.17 -5.47 -41.14
CA PRO A 179 36.46 -5.33 -40.46
C PRO A 179 36.33 -5.67 -38.96
N ASP A 180 37.43 -6.09 -38.33
CA ASP A 180 37.50 -6.31 -36.89
C ASP A 180 37.68 -4.98 -36.15
N ASP A 181 36.57 -4.41 -35.71
CA ASP A 181 36.47 -3.18 -34.91
C ASP A 181 35.87 -3.44 -33.52
N ILE A 182 35.92 -4.70 -33.05
CA ILE A 182 35.27 -5.13 -31.80
C ILE A 182 35.84 -4.43 -30.57
N ASP A 183 37.14 -4.13 -30.54
CA ASP A 183 37.79 -3.39 -29.44
C ASP A 183 37.98 -1.90 -29.73
N SER A 184 37.41 -1.39 -30.81
CA SER A 184 37.55 0.03 -31.12
C SER A 184 36.67 0.87 -30.18
N THR A 185 37.04 2.13 -29.96
CA THR A 185 36.23 3.11 -29.21
C THR A 185 35.20 3.83 -30.10
N GLY A 186 35.23 3.58 -31.41
CA GLY A 186 34.42 4.27 -32.42
C GLY A 186 33.20 3.48 -32.91
N PRO A 187 32.47 4.04 -33.90
CA PRO A 187 31.40 3.35 -34.61
C PRO A 187 31.91 2.09 -35.31
N MET A 188 31.07 1.06 -35.39
CA MET A 188 31.39 -0.13 -36.18
C MET A 188 31.22 0.18 -37.68
N ALA A 189 32.19 -0.26 -38.48
CA ALA A 189 32.24 -0.07 -39.92
C ALA A 189 31.77 -1.32 -40.67
N ALA A 190 31.14 -1.14 -41.83
CA ALA A 190 30.77 -2.22 -42.74
C ALA A 190 30.74 -1.70 -44.19
N SER A 191 31.08 -2.54 -45.16
CA SER A 191 31.11 -2.19 -46.59
C SER A 191 30.43 -3.27 -47.44
N GLY A 192 30.19 -3.00 -48.73
CA GLY A 192 29.66 -4.00 -49.66
C GLY A 192 28.17 -4.32 -49.49
N SER A 193 27.75 -5.52 -49.86
CA SER A 193 26.34 -5.96 -49.88
C SER A 193 25.97 -6.72 -48.61
N LEU A 194 25.62 -5.97 -47.55
CA LEU A 194 25.32 -6.50 -46.21
C LEU A 194 23.86 -6.93 -46.06
N ASP A 195 23.58 -7.90 -45.19
CA ASP A 195 22.23 -8.12 -44.66
C ASP A 195 22.13 -7.55 -43.24
N ALA A 196 21.19 -6.63 -43.01
CA ALA A 196 20.85 -6.16 -41.67
C ALA A 196 19.91 -7.18 -41.00
N LEU A 197 20.34 -7.78 -39.90
CA LEU A 197 19.63 -8.89 -39.22
C LEU A 197 19.76 -8.72 -37.71
N ASN A 198 18.83 -9.26 -36.91
CA ASN A 198 19.07 -9.44 -35.46
C ASN A 198 19.84 -10.74 -35.22
N ILE A 199 21.08 -10.67 -34.74
CA ILE A 199 21.92 -11.87 -34.57
C ILE A 199 21.85 -12.41 -33.14
N PHE A 200 22.50 -13.55 -32.91
CA PHE A 200 22.66 -14.13 -31.58
C PHE A 200 23.41 -13.17 -30.65
N PHE A 201 22.91 -12.90 -29.44
CA PHE A 201 23.56 -12.05 -28.44
C PHE A 201 23.45 -12.69 -27.05
N PRO A 202 24.20 -12.22 -26.02
CA PRO A 202 23.96 -12.67 -24.64
C PRO A 202 22.49 -12.54 -24.24
N SER A 203 21.91 -13.60 -23.71
CA SER A 203 20.52 -13.61 -23.22
C SER A 203 20.38 -12.81 -21.93
N MET A 204 21.45 -12.74 -21.12
CA MET A 204 21.50 -12.08 -19.81
C MET A 204 22.89 -11.51 -19.55
N MET A 205 22.97 -10.53 -18.64
CA MET A 205 24.21 -10.13 -17.98
C MET A 205 24.08 -10.44 -16.49
N LEU A 206 24.74 -11.50 -16.05
CA LEU A 206 24.62 -11.99 -14.69
C LEU A 206 25.56 -11.24 -13.75
N GLY A 207 25.09 -10.92 -12.56
CA GLY A 207 25.89 -10.32 -11.50
C GLY A 207 25.33 -10.66 -10.12
N PRO A 208 26.12 -10.50 -9.06
CA PRO A 208 25.67 -10.77 -7.72
C PRO A 208 24.58 -9.76 -7.33
N LEU A 209 23.47 -10.25 -6.81
CA LEU A 209 22.45 -9.40 -6.22
C LEU A 209 22.96 -8.88 -4.86
N ILE A 210 23.09 -7.56 -4.73
CA ILE A 210 23.46 -6.91 -3.47
C ILE A 210 22.22 -6.15 -2.98
N GLY A 211 21.51 -6.69 -2.00
CA GLY A 211 20.26 -6.13 -1.47
C GLY A 211 18.98 -6.76 -2.05
N SER A 212 17.82 -6.19 -1.72
CA SER A 212 16.50 -6.73 -2.08
C SER A 212 15.96 -6.16 -3.40
N PHE A 213 16.74 -6.23 -4.48
CA PHE A 213 16.31 -5.74 -5.79
C PHE A 213 15.55 -6.79 -6.59
N ALA A 214 14.61 -6.33 -7.42
CA ALA A 214 13.88 -7.18 -8.35
C ALA A 214 14.70 -7.46 -9.62
N SER A 215 14.59 -8.67 -10.15
CA SER A 215 15.02 -9.09 -11.48
C SER A 215 13.97 -10.05 -12.04
N LEU A 216 13.35 -9.66 -13.15
CA LEU A 216 12.17 -10.30 -13.71
C LEU A 216 12.50 -11.29 -14.83
N VAL A 217 11.72 -12.36 -14.91
CA VAL A 217 11.56 -13.15 -16.14
C VAL A 217 10.13 -13.04 -16.64
N PHE A 218 9.97 -12.89 -17.96
CA PHE A 218 8.69 -12.81 -18.64
C PHE A 218 8.40 -14.07 -19.45
N LEU A 219 7.36 -14.80 -19.06
CA LEU A 219 6.88 -15.99 -19.77
C LEU A 219 5.53 -15.69 -20.42
N PHE A 220 5.54 -15.46 -21.73
CA PHE A 220 4.37 -15.00 -22.46
C PHE A 220 4.27 -15.61 -23.86
N ASP A 221 3.12 -15.40 -24.48
CA ASP A 221 2.86 -15.74 -25.87
C ASP A 221 3.06 -14.53 -26.82
N SER A 222 2.31 -14.48 -27.92
CA SER A 222 2.32 -13.38 -28.89
C SER A 222 1.94 -12.03 -28.29
N ILE A 223 1.12 -12.01 -27.24
CA ILE A 223 0.71 -10.78 -26.54
C ILE A 223 1.94 -10.14 -25.89
N GLY A 224 2.77 -10.96 -25.24
CA GLY A 224 4.01 -10.49 -24.62
C GLY A 224 5.20 -10.37 -25.56
N ARG A 225 5.12 -11.01 -26.72
CA ARG A 225 5.95 -10.70 -27.90
C ARG A 225 5.42 -9.46 -28.63
N GLN A 226 4.51 -8.68 -28.05
CA GLN A 226 4.12 -7.36 -28.51
C GLN A 226 3.57 -7.32 -29.96
N GLN A 227 2.89 -8.39 -30.39
CA GLN A 227 2.19 -8.38 -31.69
C GLN A 227 1.09 -7.30 -31.66
N ASN A 228 0.99 -6.48 -32.72
CA ASN A 228 0.18 -5.24 -32.81
C ASN A 228 0.63 -4.05 -31.93
N ASP A 229 1.86 -4.10 -31.40
CA ASP A 229 2.54 -3.00 -30.74
C ASP A 229 3.89 -2.69 -31.43
N THR A 230 4.62 -1.64 -31.03
CA THR A 230 6.01 -1.43 -31.50
C THR A 230 6.94 -2.45 -30.83
N GLY A 231 7.89 -2.99 -31.58
CA GLY A 231 9.03 -3.72 -31.01
C GLY A 231 9.86 -2.80 -30.10
N GLY A 232 10.48 -3.33 -29.04
CA GLY A 232 11.31 -2.50 -28.15
C GLY A 232 11.53 -3.11 -26.77
N LEU A 233 12.37 -2.42 -25.99
CA LEU A 233 12.73 -2.82 -24.62
C LEU A 233 11.83 -2.19 -23.54
N GLY A 234 10.75 -1.52 -23.92
CA GLY A 234 9.85 -0.81 -23.00
C GLY A 234 9.94 0.72 -23.06
N ARG A 235 10.89 1.29 -23.82
CA ARG A 235 11.01 2.76 -23.98
C ARG A 235 10.00 3.31 -24.99
N ALA A 236 10.02 2.78 -26.21
CA ALA A 236 9.11 3.18 -27.30
C ALA A 236 8.11 2.07 -27.67
N GLY A 237 8.37 0.83 -27.27
CA GLY A 237 7.65 -0.39 -27.66
C GLY A 237 7.91 -1.55 -26.70
N GLY A 238 7.26 -2.70 -26.88
CA GLY A 238 7.62 -3.97 -26.21
C GLY A 238 6.55 -4.60 -25.33
N GLY A 239 5.29 -4.21 -25.44
CA GLY A 239 4.20 -4.65 -24.57
C GLY A 239 4.18 -3.95 -23.21
N TYR A 240 3.16 -4.25 -22.41
CA TYR A 240 2.87 -3.54 -21.16
C TYR A 240 3.86 -3.85 -20.03
N MET A 241 4.31 -5.10 -19.92
CA MET A 241 5.24 -5.53 -18.87
C MET A 241 6.67 -5.04 -19.08
N LYS A 242 7.17 -4.97 -20.33
CA LYS A 242 8.48 -4.40 -20.61
C LYS A 242 8.48 -2.90 -20.35
N ARG A 243 7.42 -2.18 -20.76
CA ARG A 243 7.24 -0.75 -20.44
C ARG A 243 7.25 -0.48 -18.95
N ALA A 244 6.49 -1.25 -18.17
CA ALA A 244 6.45 -1.10 -16.73
C ALA A 244 7.82 -1.37 -16.09
N ALA A 245 8.49 -2.46 -16.46
CA ALA A 245 9.81 -2.80 -15.91
C ALA A 245 10.87 -1.75 -16.30
N TYR A 246 10.86 -1.29 -17.55
CA TYR A 246 11.80 -0.26 -18.03
C TYR A 246 11.62 1.07 -17.28
N ALA A 247 10.38 1.51 -17.09
CA ALA A 247 10.08 2.74 -16.36
C ALA A 247 10.60 2.67 -14.91
N GLU A 248 10.33 1.56 -14.22
CA GLU A 248 10.78 1.32 -12.84
C GLU A 248 12.27 0.92 -12.75
N GLY A 249 12.93 0.72 -13.89
CA GLY A 249 14.34 0.32 -13.97
C GLY A 249 14.59 -1.07 -13.38
N ILE A 250 13.66 -2.01 -13.54
CA ILE A 250 13.80 -3.39 -13.08
C ILE A 250 14.46 -4.21 -14.19
N PRO A 251 15.61 -4.86 -13.96
CA PRO A 251 16.20 -5.80 -14.91
C PRO A 251 15.19 -6.89 -15.29
N PHE A 252 15.19 -7.27 -16.56
CA PHE A 252 14.27 -8.30 -17.03
C PHE A 252 14.85 -9.10 -18.18
N MET A 253 14.36 -10.33 -18.30
CA MET A 253 14.59 -11.21 -19.42
C MET A 253 13.25 -11.71 -19.96
N THR A 254 13.08 -11.71 -21.28
CA THR A 254 11.85 -12.18 -21.94
C THR A 254 12.07 -13.50 -22.65
N ALA A 255 11.16 -14.44 -22.43
CA ALA A 255 11.02 -15.68 -23.18
C ALA A 255 9.71 -15.71 -23.99
N ALA A 256 9.16 -14.53 -24.30
CA ALA A 256 7.89 -14.41 -25.01
C ALA A 256 8.01 -14.77 -26.50
N VAL A 257 7.15 -15.68 -26.98
CA VAL A 257 7.12 -16.14 -28.38
C VAL A 257 5.69 -16.24 -28.90
N GLY A 258 5.48 -15.86 -30.17
CA GLY A 258 4.16 -15.96 -30.78
C GLY A 258 3.68 -17.40 -30.90
N GLY A 259 2.42 -17.65 -30.55
CA GLY A 259 1.84 -19.00 -30.55
C GLY A 259 2.24 -19.89 -29.36
N ARG A 260 3.05 -19.39 -28.41
CA ARG A 260 3.50 -20.17 -27.26
C ARG A 260 2.32 -20.60 -26.37
N THR A 261 2.37 -21.85 -25.91
CA THR A 261 1.40 -22.43 -24.98
C THR A 261 2.00 -22.59 -23.58
N ALA A 262 1.14 -22.73 -22.56
CA ALA A 262 1.59 -23.13 -21.22
C ALA A 262 2.22 -24.52 -21.26
N GLU A 263 1.62 -25.48 -21.99
CA GLU A 263 2.17 -26.82 -22.19
C GLU A 263 3.60 -26.81 -22.73
N GLN A 264 3.86 -26.05 -23.80
CA GLN A 264 5.18 -25.97 -24.41
C GLN A 264 6.22 -25.41 -23.45
N THR A 265 5.81 -24.43 -22.64
CA THR A 265 6.68 -23.78 -21.67
C THR A 265 6.97 -24.71 -20.49
N ALA A 266 5.97 -25.41 -19.98
CA ALA A 266 6.10 -26.38 -18.90
C ALA A 266 6.93 -27.61 -19.30
N ASN A 267 7.01 -27.92 -20.60
CA ASN A 267 7.81 -29.02 -21.14
C ASN A 267 9.15 -28.57 -21.75
N SER A 268 9.65 -27.38 -21.40
CA SER A 268 10.91 -26.83 -21.91
C SER A 268 12.03 -27.01 -20.86
N PRO A 269 12.78 -28.12 -20.86
CA PRO A 269 13.73 -28.43 -19.79
C PRO A 269 14.83 -27.37 -19.62
N LYS A 270 15.25 -26.67 -20.68
CA LYS A 270 16.27 -25.62 -20.56
C LYS A 270 15.71 -24.32 -20.02
N LEU A 271 14.46 -23.99 -20.34
CA LEU A 271 13.80 -22.85 -19.73
C LEU A 271 13.52 -23.09 -18.25
N LEU A 272 13.04 -24.29 -17.90
CA LEU A 272 12.84 -24.66 -16.50
C LEU A 272 14.16 -24.67 -15.72
N SER A 273 15.25 -25.18 -16.30
CA SER A 273 16.55 -25.16 -15.61
C SER A 273 17.08 -23.74 -15.40
N LEU A 274 16.81 -22.80 -16.32
CA LEU A 274 17.12 -21.38 -16.12
C LEU A 274 16.29 -20.76 -14.99
N LEU A 275 15.00 -21.08 -14.89
CA LEU A 275 14.15 -20.64 -13.77
C LEU A 275 14.69 -21.17 -12.44
N GLU A 276 15.03 -22.47 -12.40
CA GLU A 276 15.52 -23.16 -11.20
C GLU A 276 16.95 -22.76 -10.80
N ALA A 277 17.73 -22.20 -11.72
CA ALA A 277 19.09 -21.75 -11.45
C ALA A 277 19.17 -20.47 -10.59
N GLY A 278 18.04 -19.85 -10.26
CA GLY A 278 17.98 -18.65 -9.41
C GLY A 278 18.49 -17.38 -10.10
N ARG A 279 18.26 -17.28 -11.42
CA ARG A 279 18.67 -16.11 -12.24
C ARG A 279 17.73 -14.92 -12.13
N PHE A 280 16.58 -15.12 -11.52
CA PHE A 280 15.51 -14.14 -11.38
C PHE A 280 14.97 -14.19 -9.95
N THR A 281 14.59 -13.03 -9.45
CA THR A 281 13.90 -12.95 -8.15
C THR A 281 12.39 -13.02 -8.33
N ASP A 282 11.88 -12.61 -9.49
CA ASP A 282 10.44 -12.46 -9.75
C ASP A 282 10.04 -12.96 -11.13
N LEU A 283 8.79 -13.41 -11.27
CA LEU A 283 8.19 -13.89 -12.52
C LEU A 283 6.95 -13.06 -12.85
N HIS A 284 6.81 -12.68 -14.12
CA HIS A 284 5.52 -12.27 -14.68
C HIS A 284 5.19 -13.16 -15.88
N MET A 285 4.01 -13.76 -15.86
CA MET A 285 3.55 -14.62 -16.95
C MET A 285 2.11 -14.35 -17.39
N GLY A 286 1.80 -14.74 -18.62
CA GLY A 286 0.47 -14.68 -19.22
C GLY A 286 0.40 -15.70 -20.37
N LEU A 287 0.31 -16.97 -19.99
CA LEU A 287 0.22 -18.11 -20.90
C LEU A 287 -1.16 -18.78 -20.78
N GLY A 288 -1.62 -19.40 -21.87
CA GLY A 288 -2.90 -20.12 -21.94
C GLY A 288 -3.78 -19.71 -23.13
N THR A 289 -3.64 -18.49 -23.65
CA THR A 289 -4.48 -17.93 -24.71
C THR A 289 -4.57 -18.85 -25.94
N ASN A 290 -3.43 -19.42 -26.35
CA ASN A 290 -3.34 -20.25 -27.55
C ASN A 290 -3.96 -21.63 -27.39
N GLU A 291 -4.01 -22.18 -26.16
CA GLU A 291 -4.70 -23.45 -25.89
C GLU A 291 -6.21 -23.28 -25.73
N LEU A 292 -6.66 -22.13 -25.23
CA LEU A 292 -8.07 -21.87 -24.95
C LEU A 292 -8.95 -21.81 -26.20
N ALA A 293 -8.37 -21.40 -27.34
CA ALA A 293 -9.03 -21.44 -28.64
C ALA A 293 -9.09 -22.86 -29.25
N GLY A 294 -8.45 -23.85 -28.61
CA GLY A 294 -8.38 -25.24 -29.07
C GLY A 294 -9.20 -26.22 -28.22
N SER A 295 -8.96 -27.51 -28.41
CA SER A 295 -9.69 -28.60 -27.74
C SER A 295 -9.02 -29.16 -26.48
N ARG A 296 -7.80 -28.74 -26.13
CA ARG A 296 -7.06 -29.25 -24.95
C ARG A 296 -7.87 -29.05 -23.68
N ASP A 297 -7.89 -29.99 -22.75
CA ASP A 297 -8.64 -29.84 -21.49
C ASP A 297 -8.11 -28.66 -20.63
N LEU A 298 -9.01 -27.86 -20.06
CA LEU A 298 -8.68 -26.71 -19.21
C LEU A 298 -7.89 -27.11 -17.95
N SER A 299 -8.19 -28.27 -17.38
CA SER A 299 -7.47 -28.82 -16.21
C SER A 299 -6.00 -29.09 -16.52
N LEU A 300 -5.68 -29.51 -17.75
CA LEU A 300 -4.31 -29.72 -18.21
C LEU A 300 -3.57 -28.40 -18.40
N ILE A 301 -4.22 -27.40 -19.00
CA ILE A 301 -3.65 -26.04 -19.14
C ILE A 301 -3.32 -25.47 -17.75
N MET A 302 -4.21 -25.64 -16.77
CA MET A 302 -3.95 -25.23 -15.38
C MET A 302 -2.82 -26.03 -14.74
N SER A 303 -2.72 -27.34 -15.00
CA SER A 303 -1.61 -28.18 -14.52
C SER A 303 -0.26 -27.71 -15.06
N ASP A 304 -0.20 -27.32 -16.34
CA ASP A 304 1.01 -26.79 -16.97
C ASP A 304 1.44 -25.46 -16.32
N ASN A 305 0.49 -24.57 -16.02
CA ASN A 305 0.77 -23.33 -15.27
C ASN A 305 1.29 -23.62 -13.85
N ARG A 306 0.67 -24.57 -13.13
CA ARG A 306 1.15 -25.00 -11.80
C ARG A 306 2.58 -25.56 -11.84
N ALA A 307 2.93 -26.30 -12.89
CA ALA A 307 4.30 -26.82 -13.07
C ALA A 307 5.32 -25.68 -13.25
N LEU A 308 4.96 -24.64 -14.00
CA LEU A 308 5.79 -23.44 -14.16
C LEU A 308 5.97 -22.69 -12.85
N TRP A 309 4.88 -22.46 -12.10
CA TRP A 309 4.96 -21.83 -10.78
C TRP A 309 5.85 -22.63 -9.83
N ALA A 310 5.68 -23.95 -9.78
CA ALA A 310 6.50 -24.82 -8.94
C ALA A 310 8.00 -24.76 -9.32
N SER A 311 8.33 -24.73 -10.61
CA SER A 311 9.71 -24.59 -11.10
C SER A 311 10.29 -23.22 -10.72
N ALA A 312 9.52 -22.14 -10.90
CA ALA A 312 9.91 -20.81 -10.46
C ALA A 312 10.20 -20.75 -8.95
N ARG A 313 9.32 -21.34 -8.11
CA ARG A 313 9.52 -21.39 -6.66
C ARG A 313 10.77 -22.19 -6.27
N ARG A 314 11.08 -23.29 -6.96
CA ARG A 314 12.35 -24.04 -6.75
C ARG A 314 13.58 -23.20 -7.02
N GLY A 315 13.51 -22.27 -7.97
CA GLY A 315 14.56 -21.29 -8.25
C GLY A 315 14.65 -20.13 -7.27
N GLY A 316 13.79 -20.08 -6.25
CA GLY A 316 13.78 -18.99 -5.26
C GLY A 316 13.01 -17.74 -5.71
N ILE A 317 12.15 -17.84 -6.73
CA ILE A 317 11.27 -16.72 -7.11
C ILE A 317 10.33 -16.38 -5.96
N ARG A 318 10.39 -15.13 -5.51
CA ARG A 318 9.64 -14.59 -4.37
C ARG A 318 8.25 -14.11 -4.76
N THR A 319 8.07 -13.56 -5.95
CA THR A 319 6.76 -13.09 -6.42
C THR A 319 6.46 -13.54 -7.84
N ILE A 320 5.26 -14.06 -8.04
CA ILE A 320 4.69 -14.49 -9.32
C ILE A 320 3.48 -13.59 -9.62
N THR A 321 3.61 -12.79 -10.68
CA THR A 321 2.49 -12.05 -11.28
C THR A 321 1.94 -12.84 -12.46
N GLN A 322 0.63 -13.09 -12.47
CA GLN A 322 -0.06 -13.75 -13.57
C GLN A 322 -1.04 -12.78 -14.20
N SER A 323 -0.92 -12.51 -15.50
CA SER A 323 -1.93 -11.77 -16.25
C SER A 323 -3.10 -12.69 -16.60
N ASN A 324 -4.31 -12.15 -16.47
CA ASN A 324 -5.51 -12.80 -16.98
C ASN A 324 -5.62 -12.66 -18.51
N ILE A 325 -6.43 -13.52 -19.11
CA ILE A 325 -6.56 -13.62 -20.57
C ILE A 325 -7.63 -12.65 -21.07
N GLN A 326 -7.29 -11.89 -22.11
CA GLN A 326 -8.11 -10.87 -22.76
C GLN A 326 -9.15 -11.50 -23.74
N PRO A 327 -10.08 -10.73 -24.33
CA PRO A 327 -11.00 -11.27 -25.34
C PRO A 327 -10.29 -11.68 -26.62
N ARG A 328 -10.93 -12.58 -27.35
CA ARG A 328 -10.51 -12.98 -28.69
C ARG A 328 -11.73 -13.11 -29.57
N VAL A 329 -11.71 -12.43 -30.71
CA VAL A 329 -12.79 -12.43 -31.70
C VAL A 329 -12.25 -12.91 -33.03
N THR A 330 -13.15 -13.42 -33.87
CA THR A 330 -12.85 -13.74 -35.26
C THR A 330 -12.38 -12.49 -35.97
N ASP A 331 -11.32 -12.63 -36.77
CA ASP A 331 -10.85 -11.54 -37.59
C ASP A 331 -11.96 -11.17 -38.58
N ASN A 332 -12.42 -9.91 -38.53
CA ASN A 332 -13.60 -9.45 -39.27
C ASN A 332 -13.26 -8.21 -40.12
N THR A 333 -14.18 -7.84 -41.00
CA THR A 333 -14.04 -6.69 -41.92
C THR A 333 -13.88 -5.34 -41.20
N TYR A 334 -14.24 -5.26 -39.92
CA TYR A 334 -14.25 -4.04 -39.13
C TYR A 334 -13.13 -3.97 -38.08
N LYS A 335 -12.28 -5.00 -37.96
CA LYS A 335 -11.06 -5.00 -37.12
C LYS A 335 -11.29 -4.46 -35.70
N CYS A 336 -12.43 -4.83 -35.10
CA CYS A 336 -12.87 -4.41 -33.77
C CYS A 336 -13.16 -2.91 -33.59
N THR A 337 -13.59 -2.20 -34.63
CA THR A 337 -14.03 -0.79 -34.56
C THR A 337 -15.52 -0.61 -34.25
N ASP A 338 -16.27 -1.70 -34.14
CA ASP A 338 -17.64 -1.72 -33.66
C ASP A 338 -17.91 -3.02 -32.89
N LEU A 339 -18.88 -3.01 -31.98
CA LEU A 339 -19.22 -4.19 -31.17
C LEU A 339 -20.12 -5.16 -31.94
N ALA A 340 -20.98 -4.65 -32.83
CA ALA A 340 -22.03 -5.43 -33.50
C ALA A 340 -21.46 -6.44 -34.50
N ASN A 341 -20.30 -6.18 -35.10
CA ASN A 341 -19.67 -7.06 -36.07
C ASN A 341 -18.59 -7.96 -35.44
N GLN A 342 -18.35 -7.86 -34.13
CA GLN A 342 -17.42 -8.75 -33.43
C GLN A 342 -18.11 -10.05 -33.03
N SER A 343 -17.50 -11.18 -33.40
CA SER A 343 -17.93 -12.52 -32.97
C SER A 343 -16.80 -13.19 -32.19
N PRO A 344 -17.00 -13.58 -30.91
CA PRO A 344 -16.00 -14.30 -30.13
C PRO A 344 -15.51 -15.56 -30.84
N VAL A 345 -14.23 -15.90 -30.68
CA VAL A 345 -13.72 -17.22 -31.06
C VAL A 345 -14.29 -18.27 -30.10
N ALA A 346 -14.52 -19.49 -30.59
CA ALA A 346 -14.97 -20.60 -29.73
C ALA A 346 -14.08 -20.76 -28.48
N GLY A 347 -14.71 -20.82 -27.31
CA GLY A 347 -14.08 -20.83 -25.99
C GLY A 347 -13.92 -19.44 -25.36
N PHE A 348 -14.18 -18.34 -26.09
CA PHE A 348 -14.07 -16.96 -25.60
C PHE A 348 -15.44 -16.26 -25.47
N GLU A 349 -16.54 -16.93 -25.80
CA GLU A 349 -17.89 -16.51 -25.44
C GLU A 349 -18.08 -16.35 -23.93
N ALA A 350 -19.13 -15.62 -23.54
CA ALA A 350 -19.43 -15.36 -22.13
C ALA A 350 -19.67 -16.68 -21.36
N GLY A 351 -18.96 -16.87 -20.25
CA GLY A 351 -18.98 -18.12 -19.48
C GLY A 351 -18.20 -19.28 -20.12
N GLY A 352 -17.58 -19.04 -21.27
CA GLY A 352 -16.77 -20.00 -22.00
C GLY A 352 -15.46 -20.35 -21.29
N ARG A 353 -14.60 -21.09 -22.00
CA ARG A 353 -13.33 -21.64 -21.49
C ARG A 353 -12.39 -20.55 -20.96
N ARG A 354 -12.34 -19.38 -21.59
CA ARG A 354 -11.51 -18.26 -21.15
C ARG A 354 -11.94 -17.73 -19.79
N ASP A 355 -13.25 -17.57 -19.57
CA ASP A 355 -13.78 -17.07 -18.29
C ASP A 355 -13.55 -18.10 -17.18
N GLN A 356 -13.76 -19.38 -17.48
CA GLN A 356 -13.45 -20.48 -16.57
C GLN A 356 -11.96 -20.52 -16.20
N PHE A 357 -11.07 -20.30 -17.17
CA PHE A 357 -9.62 -20.27 -16.93
C PHE A 357 -9.22 -19.05 -16.08
N ASN A 358 -9.74 -17.86 -16.39
CA ASN A 358 -9.50 -16.66 -15.58
C ASN A 358 -10.02 -16.81 -14.14
N ALA A 359 -11.16 -17.46 -13.94
CA ALA A 359 -11.68 -17.79 -12.62
C ALA A 359 -10.77 -18.80 -11.89
N ALA A 360 -10.27 -19.83 -12.59
CA ALA A 360 -9.33 -20.79 -12.03
C ALA A 360 -7.99 -20.14 -11.65
N LEU A 361 -7.45 -19.24 -12.47
CA LEU A 361 -6.25 -18.45 -12.13
C LEU A 361 -6.48 -17.62 -10.87
N ALA A 362 -7.64 -16.96 -10.74
CA ALA A 362 -7.97 -16.17 -9.57
C ALA A 362 -8.07 -17.03 -8.29
N ALA A 363 -8.59 -18.25 -8.40
CA ALA A 363 -8.71 -19.20 -7.29
C ALA A 363 -7.34 -19.73 -6.80
N GLU A 364 -6.32 -19.77 -7.66
CA GLU A 364 -4.96 -20.19 -7.31
C GLU A 364 -4.12 -19.08 -6.64
N ARG A 365 -4.68 -17.87 -6.50
CA ARG A 365 -3.95 -16.75 -5.92
C ARG A 365 -3.57 -17.04 -4.45
N GLY A 366 -2.27 -17.06 -4.18
CA GLY A 366 -1.72 -17.33 -2.84
C GLY A 366 -1.85 -18.78 -2.36
N VAL A 367 -2.22 -19.72 -3.24
CA VAL A 367 -2.44 -21.13 -2.90
C VAL A 367 -1.32 -22.00 -3.48
N ASN A 368 -0.77 -22.94 -2.70
CA ASN A 368 0.16 -23.99 -3.15
C ASN A 368 1.34 -23.53 -4.03
N GLY A 369 1.88 -22.33 -3.78
CA GLY A 369 2.98 -21.75 -4.55
C GLY A 369 2.56 -21.12 -5.89
N GLY A 370 1.26 -20.96 -6.14
CA GLY A 370 0.67 -20.25 -7.26
C GLY A 370 0.93 -18.74 -7.27
N PRO A 371 0.22 -17.98 -8.12
CA PRO A 371 0.47 -16.56 -8.32
C PRO A 371 0.14 -15.74 -7.06
N ASP A 372 0.97 -14.76 -6.75
CA ASP A 372 0.71 -13.83 -5.63
C ASP A 372 -0.22 -12.69 -6.09
N VAL A 373 -0.11 -12.32 -7.37
CA VAL A 373 -0.82 -11.22 -8.00
C VAL A 373 -1.47 -11.70 -9.29
N ILE A 374 -2.76 -11.41 -9.45
CA ILE A 374 -3.44 -11.50 -10.74
C ILE A 374 -3.53 -10.09 -11.34
N PHE A 375 -2.83 -9.86 -12.44
CA PHE A 375 -2.90 -8.59 -13.16
C PHE A 375 -4.07 -8.61 -14.16
N PRO A 376 -5.04 -7.68 -14.05
CA PRO A 376 -6.27 -7.72 -14.84
C PRO A 376 -6.08 -7.11 -16.24
N PHE A 377 -5.13 -7.62 -17.03
CA PHE A 377 -4.85 -7.12 -18.38
C PHE A 377 -6.09 -7.12 -19.29
N SER A 378 -7.00 -8.09 -19.13
CA SER A 378 -8.25 -8.16 -19.89
C SER A 378 -9.12 -6.91 -19.74
N SER A 379 -9.08 -6.21 -18.61
CA SER A 379 -9.89 -5.01 -18.36
C SER A 379 -9.49 -3.80 -19.22
N TYR A 380 -8.30 -3.81 -19.81
CA TYR A 380 -7.83 -2.79 -20.75
C TYR A 380 -8.28 -3.07 -22.18
N CYS A 381 -8.61 -4.32 -22.47
CA CYS A 381 -8.92 -4.82 -23.81
C CYS A 381 -10.42 -5.06 -23.99
N ALA A 382 -11.11 -5.49 -22.93
CA ALA A 382 -12.49 -5.93 -22.98
C ALA A 382 -13.48 -4.77 -22.91
N ASP A 383 -14.58 -4.92 -23.66
CA ASP A 383 -15.75 -4.06 -23.51
C ASP A 383 -16.41 -4.28 -22.15
N ALA A 384 -16.88 -3.20 -21.52
CA ALA A 384 -17.45 -3.26 -20.18
C ALA A 384 -18.84 -3.91 -20.17
N SER A 385 -19.60 -3.80 -21.26
CA SER A 385 -20.95 -4.37 -21.39
C SER A 385 -20.91 -5.83 -21.87
N ASN A 386 -19.88 -6.19 -22.64
CA ASN A 386 -19.65 -7.57 -23.07
C ASN A 386 -18.16 -7.93 -23.01
N PRO A 387 -17.69 -8.51 -21.89
CA PRO A 387 -16.28 -8.81 -21.69
C PRO A 387 -15.68 -9.76 -22.72
N SER A 388 -16.48 -10.50 -23.51
CA SER A 388 -16.01 -11.38 -24.59
C SER A 388 -15.59 -10.65 -25.85
N LEU A 389 -15.92 -9.37 -25.97
CA LEU A 389 -15.61 -8.52 -27.13
C LEU A 389 -14.51 -7.51 -26.78
N TRP A 390 -13.80 -7.06 -27.81
CA TRP A 390 -12.87 -5.93 -27.68
C TRP A 390 -13.64 -4.64 -27.47
N ARG A 391 -13.16 -3.82 -26.53
CA ARG A 391 -13.63 -2.46 -26.35
C ARG A 391 -13.38 -1.67 -27.64
N VAL A 392 -14.34 -0.83 -27.98
CA VAL A 392 -14.27 0.07 -29.14
C VAL A 392 -13.94 1.48 -28.66
N PRO A 393 -12.84 2.10 -29.12
CA PRO A 393 -12.56 3.51 -28.86
C PRO A 393 -13.66 4.44 -29.40
N ALA A 394 -13.85 5.60 -28.77
CA ALA A 394 -14.87 6.56 -29.17
C ALA A 394 -14.55 7.34 -30.47
N PHE A 395 -13.33 7.22 -31.01
CA PHE A 395 -12.88 7.99 -32.17
C PHE A 395 -13.55 7.53 -33.47
N ASN A 396 -14.17 8.49 -34.18
CA ASN A 396 -14.77 8.32 -35.50
C ASN A 396 -14.61 9.62 -36.31
N ALA A 397 -14.07 9.52 -37.52
CA ALA A 397 -13.78 10.65 -38.41
C ALA A 397 -13.97 10.24 -39.88
N THR A 398 -13.74 11.19 -40.78
CA THR A 398 -13.66 10.96 -42.23
C THR A 398 -12.37 11.54 -42.80
N LEU A 399 -11.86 10.95 -43.88
CA LEU A 399 -10.79 11.54 -44.68
C LEU A 399 -11.29 12.79 -45.40
N THR A 400 -10.60 13.92 -45.24
CA THR A 400 -10.95 15.19 -45.90
C THR A 400 -10.20 15.40 -47.22
N ALA A 401 -9.25 14.51 -47.54
CA ALA A 401 -8.53 14.46 -48.81
C ALA A 401 -8.18 13.00 -49.15
N ASP A 402 -7.93 12.73 -50.44
CA ASP A 402 -7.43 11.44 -50.90
C ASP A 402 -6.07 11.12 -50.27
N VAL A 403 -5.84 9.84 -49.96
CA VAL A 403 -4.64 9.32 -49.32
C VAL A 403 -4.03 8.25 -50.22
N VAL A 404 -2.73 8.34 -50.47
CA VAL A 404 -1.98 7.31 -51.21
C VAL A 404 -1.39 6.27 -50.24
N ALA A 405 -1.09 5.07 -50.75
CA ALA A 405 -0.36 4.08 -49.98
C ALA A 405 1.02 4.63 -49.55
N GLY A 406 1.42 4.37 -48.32
CA GLY A 406 2.64 4.86 -47.68
C GLY A 406 2.58 6.30 -47.17
N ALA A 407 1.41 6.96 -47.18
CA ALA A 407 1.30 8.35 -46.74
C ALA A 407 1.74 8.51 -45.28
N THR A 408 2.70 9.40 -45.03
CA THR A 408 3.19 9.73 -43.68
C THR A 408 2.30 10.74 -42.95
N ASN A 409 1.42 11.43 -43.69
CA ASN A 409 0.45 12.36 -43.16
C ASN A 409 -0.89 12.21 -43.88
N ILE A 410 -1.99 12.36 -43.15
CA ILE A 410 -3.35 12.39 -43.69
C ILE A 410 -4.14 13.56 -43.09
N GLN A 411 -5.29 13.89 -43.69
CA GLN A 411 -6.19 14.93 -43.21
C GLN A 411 -7.52 14.32 -42.76
N THR A 412 -7.88 14.44 -41.49
CA THR A 412 -9.11 13.88 -40.91
C THR A 412 -10.07 14.96 -40.43
N SER A 413 -11.37 14.64 -40.44
CA SER A 413 -12.42 15.58 -40.01
C SER A 413 -12.43 15.82 -38.49
N ALA A 414 -11.89 14.90 -37.70
CA ALA A 414 -11.70 14.99 -36.25
C ALA A 414 -10.29 14.53 -35.87
N ALA A 415 -9.78 15.04 -34.74
CA ALA A 415 -8.47 14.70 -34.21
C ALA A 415 -8.50 13.34 -33.49
N PRO A 416 -7.72 12.33 -33.92
CA PRO A 416 -7.49 11.12 -33.11
C PRO A 416 -6.54 11.42 -31.95
N ASP A 417 -6.45 10.50 -30.99
CA ASP A 417 -5.46 10.58 -29.93
C ASP A 417 -4.09 10.07 -30.42
N PRO A 418 -2.96 10.63 -29.92
CA PRO A 418 -1.65 10.05 -30.15
C PRO A 418 -1.61 8.58 -29.71
N LEU A 419 -0.95 7.73 -30.49
CA LEU A 419 -0.86 6.28 -30.35
C LEU A 419 -2.10 5.47 -30.75
N ASP A 420 -3.17 6.12 -31.22
CA ASP A 420 -4.30 5.41 -31.82
C ASP A 420 -3.85 4.62 -33.05
N ASN A 421 -4.37 3.39 -33.16
CA ASN A 421 -4.26 2.57 -34.35
C ASN A 421 -5.53 2.79 -35.18
N LEU A 422 -5.35 3.41 -36.34
CA LEU A 422 -6.44 3.82 -37.22
C LEU A 422 -6.84 2.73 -38.19
N VAL A 423 -8.14 2.65 -38.45
CA VAL A 423 -8.80 1.70 -39.34
C VAL A 423 -9.65 2.49 -40.33
N PHE A 424 -9.51 2.19 -41.62
CA PHE A 424 -10.19 2.89 -42.71
C PHE A 424 -11.32 2.02 -43.26
N GLU A 425 -12.55 2.54 -43.25
CA GLU A 425 -13.78 1.81 -43.60
C GLU A 425 -14.47 2.35 -44.87
N PRO A 426 -15.18 1.49 -45.64
CA PRO A 426 -15.32 0.05 -45.43
C PRO A 426 -14.04 -0.70 -45.86
N GLY A 427 -13.62 -1.67 -45.04
CA GLY A 427 -12.64 -2.65 -45.49
C GLY A 427 -13.15 -3.40 -46.71
N ASN A 428 -12.35 -3.51 -47.77
CA ASN A 428 -12.70 -4.50 -48.79
C ASN A 428 -12.59 -5.92 -48.20
N ALA A 429 -13.29 -6.90 -48.80
CA ALA A 429 -13.32 -8.29 -48.34
C ALA A 429 -11.94 -9.02 -48.39
N SER A 430 -10.87 -8.34 -48.80
CA SER A 430 -9.51 -8.88 -48.94
C SER A 430 -8.44 -8.02 -48.24
N ASN A 431 -8.78 -7.54 -47.03
CA ASN A 431 -7.94 -6.85 -46.03
C ASN A 431 -8.11 -5.33 -46.01
N VAL A 432 -8.69 -4.86 -44.90
CA VAL A 432 -8.56 -3.48 -44.37
C VAL A 432 -7.07 -3.13 -44.28
N ASP A 433 -6.77 -1.86 -44.45
CA ASP A 433 -5.42 -1.34 -44.61
C ASP A 433 -4.57 -1.41 -43.33
N ILE A 434 -4.16 -2.63 -42.97
CA ILE A 434 -3.22 -2.92 -41.90
C ILE A 434 -1.90 -3.30 -42.59
N GLY A 435 -1.11 -2.31 -42.98
CA GLY A 435 0.26 -2.55 -43.44
C GLY A 435 1.08 -3.16 -42.31
N GLY A 436 1.34 -4.48 -42.34
CA GLY A 436 2.10 -5.16 -41.28
C GLY A 436 1.45 -5.11 -39.88
N GLN A 437 1.98 -5.87 -38.92
CA GLN A 437 1.40 -5.98 -37.57
C GLN A 437 1.10 -4.61 -36.94
N GLY A 438 -0.17 -4.24 -36.77
CA GLY A 438 -0.63 -3.06 -36.04
C GLY A 438 -1.26 -1.90 -36.85
N GLY A 439 -1.12 -1.84 -38.19
CA GLY A 439 -1.80 -0.80 -38.99
C GLY A 439 -1.35 0.65 -38.74
N PRO A 440 -2.00 1.64 -39.38
CA PRO A 440 -1.58 3.04 -39.34
C PRO A 440 -1.67 3.63 -37.94
N ARG A 441 -0.59 4.21 -37.43
CA ARG A 441 -0.50 4.64 -36.02
C ARG A 441 -0.14 6.09 -35.83
N VAL A 442 -1.00 6.80 -35.13
CA VAL A 442 -0.87 8.23 -34.89
C VAL A 442 0.39 8.52 -34.06
N ALA A 443 1.32 9.29 -34.63
CA ALA A 443 2.46 9.85 -33.90
C ALA A 443 2.10 11.20 -33.29
N SER A 444 1.47 12.06 -34.09
CA SER A 444 1.08 13.40 -33.68
C SER A 444 -0.10 13.89 -34.48
N VAL A 445 -0.87 14.80 -33.90
CA VAL A 445 -1.98 15.49 -34.56
C VAL A 445 -1.73 16.99 -34.44
N SER A 446 -1.96 17.72 -35.52
CA SER A 446 -1.82 19.18 -35.57
C SER A 446 -2.99 19.83 -36.28
N GLY A 447 -3.20 21.12 -35.99
CA GLY A 447 -4.38 21.88 -36.42
C GLY A 447 -5.29 22.20 -35.23
N ALA A 448 -5.77 23.44 -35.17
CA ALA A 448 -6.70 23.89 -34.11
C ALA A 448 -8.17 23.60 -34.44
N ALA A 449 -8.47 23.26 -35.69
CA ALA A 449 -9.80 22.92 -36.19
C ALA A 449 -9.68 22.02 -37.43
N SER A 450 -10.79 21.37 -37.81
CA SER A 450 -10.89 20.51 -38.99
C SER A 450 -10.56 21.28 -40.29
N PRO A 451 -9.79 20.69 -41.25
CA PRO A 451 -9.19 19.36 -41.18
C PRO A 451 -7.97 19.30 -40.26
N PHE A 452 -7.86 18.21 -39.50
CA PHE A 452 -6.69 17.93 -38.66
C PHE A 452 -5.64 17.18 -39.47
N THR A 453 -4.39 17.61 -39.37
CA THR A 453 -3.26 16.88 -39.95
C THR A 453 -2.80 15.82 -38.97
N VAL A 454 -3.00 14.56 -39.34
CA VAL A 454 -2.56 13.39 -38.59
C VAL A 454 -1.26 12.89 -39.20
N SER A 455 -0.19 12.95 -38.42
CA SER A 455 1.10 12.39 -38.79
C SER A 455 1.22 10.99 -38.22
N PHE A 456 1.62 10.06 -39.06
CA PHE A 456 1.96 8.72 -38.65
C PHE A 456 3.40 8.67 -38.17
N VAL A 457 3.72 7.68 -37.32
CA VAL A 457 5.12 7.39 -37.01
C VAL A 457 5.78 7.09 -38.35
N PRO A 458 6.69 7.94 -38.88
CA PRO A 458 7.44 7.58 -40.08
C PRO A 458 8.05 6.23 -39.75
N SER A 459 7.99 5.25 -40.66
CA SER A 459 8.73 4.00 -40.50
C SER A 459 10.11 4.37 -40.00
N THR A 460 10.39 4.26 -38.71
CA THR A 460 11.52 5.00 -38.16
C THR A 460 12.69 4.36 -38.84
N SER A 461 13.40 5.15 -39.64
CA SER A 461 14.80 4.93 -39.91
C SER A 461 15.36 4.51 -38.58
N ASN A 462 15.80 3.25 -38.46
CA ASN A 462 16.57 2.86 -37.29
C ASN A 462 17.60 3.98 -37.12
N PRO A 463 17.65 4.63 -35.93
CA PRO A 463 18.35 5.90 -35.73
C PRO A 463 19.85 5.83 -36.02
N TRP A 464 20.34 4.65 -36.41
CA TRP A 464 21.70 4.41 -36.77
C TRP A 464 21.97 3.92 -38.20
N ASN A 465 20.97 3.47 -38.97
CA ASN A 465 21.21 2.95 -40.33
C ASN A 465 20.22 3.43 -41.40
N ASN A 466 19.27 4.30 -41.05
CA ASN A 466 18.29 4.86 -41.98
C ASN A 466 17.36 3.86 -42.71
N THR A 467 17.35 2.57 -42.35
CA THR A 467 16.41 1.61 -42.93
C THR A 467 15.07 1.66 -42.20
N ALA A 468 13.98 1.69 -42.96
CA ALA A 468 12.61 1.61 -42.46
C ALA A 468 12.41 0.29 -41.68
N ASP A 469 12.10 0.41 -40.39
CA ASP A 469 11.65 -0.73 -39.60
C ASP A 469 10.25 -1.12 -40.09
N GLY A 470 10.12 -2.31 -40.69
CA GLY A 470 8.94 -2.73 -41.48
C GLY A 470 7.65 -2.97 -40.70
N ALA A 471 7.52 -2.40 -39.49
CA ALA A 471 6.42 -2.67 -38.56
C ALA A 471 5.64 -1.41 -38.13
N LEU A 472 5.87 -0.23 -38.73
CA LEU A 472 5.21 1.01 -38.32
C LEU A 472 4.58 1.78 -39.48
N GLY A 473 3.25 1.67 -39.57
CA GLY A 473 2.40 2.78 -39.16
C GLY A 473 1.83 3.70 -40.24
N THR A 474 2.04 3.47 -41.54
CA THR A 474 1.37 4.25 -42.60
C THR A 474 0.24 3.45 -43.25
N PRO A 475 -0.73 4.12 -43.91
CA PRO A 475 -1.73 3.44 -44.74
C PRO A 475 -1.01 2.60 -45.80
N GLY A 476 -1.20 1.28 -45.81
CA GLY A 476 -0.64 0.38 -46.82
C GLY A 476 -1.38 0.39 -48.16
N LYS A 477 -2.50 1.11 -48.29
CA LYS A 477 -3.32 1.24 -49.50
C LYS A 477 -3.78 2.69 -49.68
N ALA A 478 -4.24 2.99 -50.90
CA ALA A 478 -4.87 4.28 -51.18
C ALA A 478 -6.33 4.30 -50.70
N HIS A 479 -6.79 5.47 -50.22
CA HIS A 479 -8.16 5.72 -49.74
C HIS A 479 -8.67 7.05 -50.31
N LEU A 480 -9.97 7.16 -50.54
CA LEU A 480 -10.58 8.36 -51.09
C LEU A 480 -11.02 9.31 -49.96
N SER A 481 -11.12 10.59 -50.28
CA SER A 481 -11.84 11.56 -49.44
C SER A 481 -13.27 11.07 -49.18
N GLY A 482 -13.72 11.22 -47.93
CA GLY A 482 -15.00 10.73 -47.45
C GLY A 482 -14.94 9.35 -46.79
N SER A 483 -13.85 8.58 -46.93
CA SER A 483 -13.69 7.29 -46.22
C SER A 483 -13.75 7.49 -44.71
N ALA A 484 -14.47 6.59 -44.02
CA ALA A 484 -14.55 6.62 -42.56
C ALA A 484 -13.23 6.16 -41.93
N VAL A 485 -12.83 6.80 -40.84
CA VAL A 485 -11.61 6.52 -40.09
C VAL A 485 -11.98 6.33 -38.62
N LYS A 486 -11.67 5.17 -38.05
CA LYS A 486 -11.94 4.83 -36.65
C LYS A 486 -10.68 4.35 -35.97
N ALA A 487 -10.67 4.33 -34.64
CA ALA A 487 -9.57 3.74 -33.87
C ALA A 487 -9.95 2.33 -33.39
N SER A 488 -8.95 1.46 -33.22
CA SER A 488 -9.12 0.11 -32.65
C SER A 488 -8.02 -0.19 -31.65
N ILE A 489 -8.37 -0.95 -30.60
CA ILE A 489 -7.41 -1.50 -29.63
C ILE A 489 -7.12 -2.99 -29.86
N GLY A 490 -7.64 -3.58 -30.93
CA GLY A 490 -7.50 -5.01 -31.26
C GLY A 490 -7.57 -5.26 -32.76
N THR A 491 -6.51 -4.91 -33.50
CA THR A 491 -6.53 -4.82 -34.96
C THR A 491 -6.62 -6.15 -35.71
N ASP A 492 -6.43 -7.30 -35.05
CA ASP A 492 -6.56 -8.65 -35.65
C ASP A 492 -7.47 -9.59 -34.84
N GLY A 493 -8.23 -9.01 -33.91
CA GLY A 493 -9.12 -9.76 -33.01
C GLY A 493 -8.41 -10.60 -31.94
N THR A 494 -7.06 -10.62 -31.89
CA THR A 494 -6.29 -11.43 -30.92
C THR A 494 -5.32 -10.59 -30.07
N HIS A 495 -4.63 -9.62 -30.66
CA HIS A 495 -3.58 -8.87 -29.98
C HIS A 495 -3.98 -7.42 -29.71
N ALA A 496 -3.65 -6.97 -28.51
CA ALA A 496 -3.92 -5.62 -28.04
C ALA A 496 -3.01 -4.61 -28.74
N ALA A 497 -3.55 -3.44 -29.04
CA ALA A 497 -2.80 -2.34 -29.64
C ALA A 497 -1.98 -1.56 -28.60
N THR A 498 -1.11 -0.66 -29.07
CA THR A 498 -0.22 0.15 -28.22
C THR A 498 -0.95 0.91 -27.12
N ALA A 499 -2.11 1.50 -27.41
CA ALA A 499 -2.89 2.24 -26.42
C ALA A 499 -3.25 1.39 -25.18
N ALA A 500 -3.71 0.14 -25.39
CA ALA A 500 -4.03 -0.79 -24.31
C ALA A 500 -2.76 -1.20 -23.54
N HIS A 501 -1.63 -1.41 -24.24
CA HIS A 501 -0.37 -1.72 -23.58
C HIS A 501 0.19 -0.57 -22.73
N VAL A 502 0.06 0.68 -23.18
CA VAL A 502 0.50 1.87 -22.44
C VAL A 502 -0.36 2.08 -21.20
N ALA A 503 -1.69 1.95 -21.33
CA ALA A 503 -2.60 2.04 -20.19
C ALA A 503 -2.29 0.96 -19.15
N ALA A 504 -2.19 -0.31 -19.57
CA ALA A 504 -1.86 -1.42 -18.68
C ALA A 504 -0.48 -1.28 -18.01
N ALA A 505 0.52 -0.75 -18.73
CA ALA A 505 1.84 -0.52 -18.16
C ALA A 505 1.78 0.47 -16.99
N THR A 506 0.92 1.48 -17.06
CA THR A 506 0.81 2.52 -16.03
C THR A 506 0.42 1.95 -14.67
N ASP A 507 -0.58 1.06 -14.64
CA ASP A 507 -1.03 0.43 -13.39
C ASP A 507 -0.09 -0.69 -12.94
N LEU A 508 0.49 -1.44 -13.88
CA LEU A 508 1.47 -2.49 -13.56
C LEU A 508 2.72 -1.95 -12.85
N ARG A 509 3.10 -0.69 -13.12
CA ARG A 509 4.21 -0.02 -12.43
C ARG A 509 4.04 0.00 -10.92
N ALA A 510 2.81 0.14 -10.39
CA ALA A 510 2.58 0.13 -8.95
C ALA A 510 2.94 -1.24 -8.33
N ILE A 511 2.56 -2.33 -9.02
CA ILE A 511 2.93 -3.69 -8.61
C ILE A 511 4.45 -3.85 -8.63
N TYR A 512 5.10 -3.41 -9.70
CA TYR A 512 6.55 -3.52 -9.88
C TYR A 512 7.36 -2.69 -8.89
N ARG A 513 6.89 -1.49 -8.50
CA ARG A 513 7.49 -0.75 -7.38
C ARG A 513 7.43 -1.54 -6.08
N GLY A 514 6.32 -2.24 -5.83
CA GLY A 514 6.17 -3.15 -4.70
C GLY A 514 7.16 -4.32 -4.74
N LEU A 515 7.59 -4.77 -5.93
CA LEU A 515 8.64 -5.77 -6.06
C LEU A 515 10.00 -5.18 -5.65
N SER A 516 10.32 -3.95 -6.02
CA SER A 516 11.61 -3.34 -5.62
C SER A 516 11.76 -3.02 -4.11
N ALA A 517 10.74 -3.30 -3.29
CA ALA A 517 10.75 -3.00 -1.86
C ALA A 517 11.29 -4.17 -1.02
N ASP A 518 12.39 -3.89 -0.32
CA ASP A 518 12.78 -4.52 0.94
C ASP A 518 11.54 -4.81 1.82
N LYS A 519 11.36 -6.06 2.26
CA LYS A 519 10.39 -6.37 3.34
C LYS A 519 10.60 -5.53 4.63
N PRO A 520 11.79 -4.95 4.94
CA PRO A 520 11.93 -3.93 6.00
C PRO A 520 11.57 -2.47 5.60
N ASN A 521 11.22 -2.18 4.34
CA ASN A 521 10.97 -0.82 3.82
C ASN A 521 9.49 -0.51 3.53
N ARG A 522 8.54 -1.23 4.10
CA ARG A 522 7.13 -0.78 4.10
C ARG A 522 6.91 0.22 5.23
N TYR A 523 5.94 1.11 5.05
CA TYR A 523 5.52 1.97 6.15
C TYR A 523 4.77 1.14 7.19
N MET A 524 5.16 1.31 8.45
CA MET A 524 4.47 0.77 9.61
C MET A 524 4.21 1.88 10.61
N ILE A 525 3.17 1.73 11.42
CA ILE A 525 2.89 2.62 12.55
C ILE A 525 4.12 2.67 13.44
N ALA A 526 4.75 3.84 13.53
CA ALA A 526 6.07 4.04 14.12
C ALA A 526 6.05 4.82 15.43
N SER A 527 4.85 5.20 15.88
CA SER A 527 4.62 5.70 17.22
C SER A 527 3.30 5.15 17.73
N SER A 528 3.27 4.88 19.03
CA SER A 528 2.03 4.59 19.72
C SER A 528 1.12 5.82 19.87
N ARG A 529 1.58 7.07 19.62
CA ARG A 529 0.95 8.25 20.25
C ARG A 529 1.11 9.62 19.56
N HIS A 530 0.07 10.44 19.78
CA HIS A 530 0.13 11.91 19.83
C HIS A 530 -0.11 12.32 21.29
N VAL A 531 0.93 12.79 21.99
CA VAL A 531 0.74 13.28 23.37
C VAL A 531 0.22 14.71 23.30
N MET A 532 -0.73 14.99 24.19
CA MET A 532 -1.25 16.31 24.61
C MET A 532 -0.50 17.50 24.01
N ALA A 533 -1.25 18.43 23.41
CA ALA A 533 -0.71 19.72 23.07
C ALA A 533 -0.15 20.39 24.34
N GLY A 534 1.19 20.42 24.45
CA GLY A 534 1.90 20.86 25.66
C GLY A 534 1.73 22.36 25.91
N ASP A 535 1.63 23.11 24.82
CA ASP A 535 1.42 24.56 24.80
C ASP A 535 0.35 24.91 23.75
N TRP A 536 -0.51 25.88 24.11
CA TRP A 536 -1.52 26.44 23.22
C TRP A 536 -1.33 27.94 23.11
N GLY A 537 -1.20 28.42 21.88
CA GLY A 537 -1.25 29.84 21.54
C GLY A 537 -2.38 30.09 20.56
N THR A 538 -3.18 31.14 20.79
CA THR A 538 -4.23 31.56 19.86
C THR A 538 -4.11 33.05 19.60
N GLY A 539 -4.40 33.47 18.36
CA GLY A 539 -4.27 34.86 17.96
C GLY A 539 -5.19 35.24 16.80
N SER A 540 -5.61 36.51 16.77
CA SER A 540 -6.29 37.14 15.63
C SER A 540 -5.32 37.74 14.61
N ALA A 541 -4.05 37.93 15.00
CA ALA A 541 -2.94 38.35 14.14
C ALA A 541 -2.06 37.14 13.79
N ALA A 542 -1.47 37.14 12.59
CA ALA A 542 -0.64 36.05 12.09
C ALA A 542 0.57 35.74 13.00
N PHE A 543 1.04 34.49 13.00
CA PHE A 543 2.31 34.11 13.64
C PHE A 543 3.49 34.60 12.79
N THR A 544 4.24 35.61 13.24
CA THR A 544 5.42 36.14 12.52
C THR A 544 6.71 35.59 13.10
N THR A 545 7.42 34.75 12.31
CA THR A 545 8.83 34.30 12.48
C THR A 545 9.26 33.76 13.85
N ASN A 546 9.61 32.46 13.90
CA ASN A 546 10.45 31.66 14.84
C ASN A 546 10.63 31.99 16.34
N ASN A 547 10.11 33.09 16.89
CA ASN A 547 10.45 33.58 18.24
C ASN A 547 9.32 34.30 18.99
N ASP A 548 8.05 34.15 18.59
CA ASP A 548 6.89 34.70 19.33
C ASP A 548 6.57 33.89 20.62
N VAL A 549 7.61 33.41 21.31
CA VAL A 549 7.58 32.74 22.63
C VAL A 549 7.01 33.67 23.71
N ALA A 550 7.11 34.98 23.50
CA ALA A 550 6.79 36.00 24.50
C ALA A 550 5.29 36.37 24.60
N LYS A 551 4.40 35.78 23.78
CA LYS A 551 2.95 36.07 23.79
C LYS A 551 2.09 34.83 24.08
N TRP A 552 2.62 33.90 24.86
CA TRP A 552 1.94 32.66 25.20
C TRP A 552 1.13 32.82 26.47
N ASP A 553 -0.15 33.19 26.34
CA ASP A 553 -1.09 33.07 27.44
C ASP A 553 -1.47 31.59 27.61
N GLY A 554 -0.77 30.94 28.53
CA GLY A 554 -1.16 29.64 29.06
C GLY A 554 -2.50 29.73 29.78
N GLY A 555 -3.60 29.67 29.03
CA GLY A 555 -4.95 29.55 29.56
C GLY A 555 -5.95 30.54 28.98
N THR A 556 -7.15 30.03 28.67
CA THR A 556 -8.43 30.76 28.57
C THR A 556 -8.72 31.64 27.35
N ALA A 557 -8.21 31.33 26.16
CA ALA A 557 -8.56 32.11 24.96
C ALA A 557 -9.80 31.56 24.20
N THR A 558 -10.70 32.49 23.88
CA THR A 558 -11.98 32.33 23.15
C THR A 558 -11.83 31.83 21.70
N VAL A 559 -12.78 30.99 21.28
CA VAL A 559 -12.89 30.25 20.00
C VAL A 559 -13.14 31.12 18.74
N SER A 560 -12.64 32.35 18.73
CA SER A 560 -12.74 33.29 17.59
C SER A 560 -11.38 33.64 16.98
N SER A 561 -10.31 32.93 17.35
CA SER A 561 -8.98 33.12 16.80
C SER A 561 -8.89 32.51 15.40
N LYS A 562 -8.40 33.31 14.45
CA LYS A 562 -8.12 32.84 13.08
C LYS A 562 -6.97 31.85 13.04
N TYR A 563 -5.98 32.02 13.92
CA TYR A 563 -4.71 31.28 13.94
C TYR A 563 -4.55 30.47 15.23
N HIS A 564 -4.10 29.22 15.10
CA HIS A 564 -3.80 28.33 16.23
C HIS A 564 -2.40 27.74 16.13
N TYR A 565 -1.79 27.55 17.30
CA TYR A 565 -0.56 26.80 17.48
C TYR A 565 -0.82 25.57 18.36
N ARG A 566 -0.30 24.41 17.93
CA ARG A 566 -0.40 23.13 18.65
C ARG A 566 0.95 22.42 18.64
N ARG A 567 1.47 22.05 19.81
CA ARG A 567 2.71 21.28 19.94
C ARG A 567 2.45 19.84 20.34
N VAL A 568 2.64 18.88 19.43
CA VAL A 568 2.32 17.46 19.66
C VAL A 568 3.60 16.67 19.94
N LYS A 569 3.65 15.91 21.04
CA LYS A 569 4.79 15.02 21.29
C LYS A 569 4.64 13.74 20.48
N VAL A 570 5.71 13.34 19.79
CA VAL A 570 5.83 12.09 19.04
C VAL A 570 6.99 11.30 19.61
N ARG A 571 6.78 10.03 19.96
CA ARG A 571 7.87 9.15 20.39
C ARG A 571 8.09 8.05 19.37
N THR A 572 9.32 7.93 18.88
CA THR A 572 9.70 6.83 18.00
C THR A 572 9.76 5.51 18.76
N SER A 573 9.42 4.41 18.09
CA SER A 573 9.38 3.10 18.74
C SER A 573 10.76 2.59 19.17
N ALA A 574 10.77 1.75 20.20
CA ALA A 574 11.97 1.07 20.71
C ALA A 574 12.35 -0.16 19.87
N TRP A 575 12.29 -0.06 18.54
CA TRP A 575 12.61 -1.17 17.64
C TRP A 575 14.11 -1.44 17.51
N GLY A 576 14.95 -0.59 18.11
CA GLY A 576 16.41 -0.72 18.10
C GLY A 576 17.05 -0.38 16.75
N VAL A 577 16.28 0.23 15.85
CA VAL A 577 16.71 0.61 14.49
C VAL A 577 16.25 2.03 14.19
N PRO A 578 17.09 2.86 13.54
CA PRO A 578 16.68 4.19 13.11
C PRO A 578 15.52 4.14 12.10
N LEU A 579 14.61 5.10 12.20
CA LEU A 579 13.45 5.21 11.32
C LEU A 579 13.76 6.14 10.15
N THR A 580 13.41 5.72 8.94
CA THR A 580 13.58 6.51 7.71
C THR A 580 12.23 6.84 7.08
N GLU A 581 12.20 7.90 6.27
CA GLU A 581 11.00 8.33 5.55
C GLU A 581 9.79 8.54 6.48
N ALA A 582 10.03 9.04 7.69
CA ALA A 582 8.98 9.24 8.67
C ALA A 582 7.96 10.28 8.16
N MET A 583 6.66 10.03 8.40
CA MET A 583 5.59 10.93 7.99
C MET A 583 4.33 10.81 8.85
N HIS A 584 3.58 11.91 8.91
CA HIS A 584 2.27 12.03 9.53
C HIS A 584 1.16 12.10 8.48
N LEU A 585 0.05 11.43 8.79
CA LEU A 585 -1.23 11.59 8.11
C LEU A 585 -1.94 12.78 8.72
N PHE A 586 -2.27 13.78 7.90
CA PHE A 586 -3.18 14.86 8.28
C PHE A 586 -4.56 14.57 7.68
N ASP A 587 -5.59 14.59 8.51
CA ASP A 587 -6.97 14.31 8.11
C ASP A 587 -7.93 15.30 8.80
N ASN A 588 -9.02 15.64 8.11
CA ASN A 588 -10.17 16.40 8.60
C ASN A 588 -11.37 15.44 8.81
N SER A 589 -11.17 14.42 9.64
CA SER A 589 -12.02 13.23 9.72
C SER A 589 -13.38 13.42 10.41
N ALA A 590 -13.53 14.45 11.25
CA ALA A 590 -14.80 14.70 11.94
C ALA A 590 -15.95 15.04 10.98
N MET A 591 -15.62 15.61 9.82
CA MET A 591 -16.58 16.00 8.79
C MET A 591 -16.94 14.83 7.86
N SER A 592 -16.01 13.89 7.65
CA SER A 592 -16.13 12.82 6.64
C SER A 592 -16.81 11.54 7.16
N ILE A 593 -16.70 11.26 8.46
CA ILE A 593 -17.27 10.06 9.08
C ILE A 593 -18.65 10.33 9.70
N TYR A 594 -18.88 11.52 10.25
CA TYR A 594 -20.10 11.87 11.02
C TYR A 594 -21.05 12.84 10.31
N GLY A 595 -20.78 13.26 9.07
CA GLY A 595 -21.72 14.09 8.28
C GLY A 595 -22.06 15.47 8.88
N VAL A 596 -21.28 15.97 9.84
CA VAL A 596 -21.55 17.25 10.51
C VAL A 596 -21.40 18.40 9.50
N ARG A 597 -22.48 19.19 9.30
CA ARG A 597 -22.59 20.38 8.43
C ARG A 597 -21.47 20.58 7.38
N PRO A 598 -21.51 19.86 6.26
CA PRO A 598 -20.41 19.69 5.31
C PRO A 598 -19.81 20.96 4.66
N SER A 599 -20.45 22.12 4.71
CA SER A 599 -20.14 23.23 3.79
C SER A 599 -19.27 24.37 4.31
N LYS A 600 -18.64 24.31 5.51
CA LYS A 600 -18.15 25.55 6.14
C LYS A 600 -16.70 25.68 6.64
N PHE A 601 -15.86 24.62 6.75
CA PHE A 601 -14.56 24.79 7.45
C PHE A 601 -13.38 24.05 6.81
N ALA A 602 -12.68 24.71 5.88
CA ALA A 602 -11.34 24.30 5.48
C ALA A 602 -10.32 24.66 6.57
N ILE A 603 -9.32 23.80 6.79
CA ILE A 603 -8.22 24.08 7.72
C ILE A 603 -6.94 24.21 6.93
N THR A 604 -6.30 25.37 7.02
CA THR A 604 -4.99 25.58 6.41
C THR A 604 -3.91 25.29 7.43
N ILE A 605 -3.15 24.21 7.23
CA ILE A 605 -1.86 24.02 7.86
C ILE A 605 -0.92 25.03 7.21
N GLN A 606 -0.57 26.09 7.93
CA GLN A 606 0.35 27.11 7.43
C GLN A 606 1.79 26.59 7.45
N ARG A 607 2.11 25.83 8.50
CA ARG A 607 3.44 25.25 8.72
C ARG A 607 3.34 24.11 9.72
N ALA A 608 4.15 23.08 9.52
CA ALA A 608 4.38 22.01 10.50
C ALA A 608 5.89 21.81 10.66
N GLU A 609 6.40 21.85 11.88
CA GLU A 609 7.82 21.74 12.19
C GLU A 609 8.10 20.57 13.12
N TYR A 610 9.09 19.75 12.76
CA TYR A 610 9.57 18.66 13.59
C TYR A 610 10.79 19.14 14.38
N ARG A 611 10.78 18.97 15.70
CA ARG A 611 11.82 19.43 16.62
C ARG A 611 12.27 18.33 17.57
N ASP A 612 13.51 18.41 18.04
CA ASP A 612 14.00 17.53 19.11
C ASP A 612 13.54 18.02 20.50
N MET A 613 13.83 17.25 21.55
CA MET A 613 13.46 17.63 22.93
C MET A 613 14.23 18.86 23.47
N SER A 614 15.30 19.27 22.80
CA SER A 614 16.02 20.52 23.10
C SER A 614 15.46 21.71 22.32
N ASP A 615 14.30 21.52 21.66
CA ASP A 615 13.59 22.48 20.83
C ASP A 615 14.34 22.89 19.55
N ASN A 616 15.39 22.16 19.17
CA ASN A 616 16.09 22.40 17.90
C ASN A 616 15.22 21.93 16.74
N LEU A 617 15.16 22.75 15.69
CA LEU A 617 14.49 22.39 14.44
C LEU A 617 15.22 21.21 13.79
N VAL A 618 14.51 20.10 13.64
CA VAL A 618 14.95 18.94 12.85
C VAL A 618 14.60 19.18 11.39
N GLU A 619 13.34 19.48 11.09
CA GLU A 619 12.85 19.68 9.73
C GLU A 619 11.51 20.42 9.68
N VAL A 620 11.19 21.05 8.55
CA VAL A 620 9.84 21.59 8.25
C VAL A 620 9.12 20.61 7.33
N CYS A 621 7.97 20.09 7.76
CA CYS A 621 7.16 19.17 6.95
C CYS A 621 6.72 19.85 5.66
N LYS A 622 6.82 19.13 4.54
CA LYS A 622 6.35 19.58 3.22
C LYS A 622 5.19 18.74 2.76
N PHE A 623 4.31 19.28 1.95
CA PHE A 623 3.12 18.64 1.40
C PHE A 623 3.21 18.80 -0.12
N LYS A 624 3.63 17.75 -0.83
CA LYS A 624 3.89 17.81 -2.29
C LYS A 624 4.89 18.92 -2.64
N GLY A 625 5.93 19.08 -1.83
CA GLY A 625 6.98 20.09 -1.95
C GLY A 625 6.67 21.44 -1.29
N ALA A 626 5.44 21.70 -0.84
CA ALA A 626 5.03 22.97 -0.24
C ALA A 626 5.01 22.95 1.30
N ALA A 627 5.36 24.04 1.99
CA ALA A 627 5.37 24.08 3.46
C ALA A 627 3.97 24.19 4.11
N SER A 628 2.93 24.40 3.30
CA SER A 628 1.55 24.62 3.74
C SER A 628 0.57 23.78 2.93
N TYR A 629 -0.53 23.37 3.55
CA TYR A 629 -1.62 22.66 2.88
C TYR A 629 -2.98 23.04 3.44
N THR A 630 -4.00 23.12 2.59
CA THR A 630 -5.38 23.37 3.02
C THR A 630 -6.19 22.09 2.93
N LEU A 631 -6.53 21.53 4.08
CA LEU A 631 -7.45 20.40 4.20
C LEU A 631 -8.87 20.87 3.87
N GLN A 632 -9.40 20.44 2.73
CA GLN A 632 -10.74 20.83 2.29
C GLN A 632 -11.84 20.09 3.07
N PRO A 633 -12.98 20.74 3.39
CA PRO A 633 -14.17 20.02 3.83
C PRO A 633 -14.79 19.29 2.61
N LEU A 634 -15.51 18.19 2.83
CA LEU A 634 -16.27 17.40 1.83
C LEU A 634 -15.49 16.62 0.77
N ILE A 635 -14.31 17.08 0.38
CA ILE A 635 -13.38 16.28 -0.42
C ILE A 635 -12.66 15.42 0.61
N TYR A 636 -12.57 14.11 0.39
CA TYR A 636 -11.88 13.14 1.26
C TYR A 636 -10.37 13.43 1.31
N ASP A 637 -10.01 14.60 1.81
CA ASP A 637 -8.72 15.23 1.68
C ASP A 637 -7.90 14.87 2.91
N PHE A 638 -7.39 13.65 2.90
CA PHE A 638 -6.30 13.23 3.75
C PHE A 638 -4.99 13.45 2.98
N ILE A 639 -3.96 13.88 3.70
CA ILE A 639 -2.66 14.09 3.10
C ILE A 639 -1.56 13.55 3.99
N TRP A 640 -0.70 12.73 3.39
CA TRP A 640 0.63 12.47 3.93
C TRP A 640 1.51 13.66 3.57
N HIS A 641 2.19 14.22 4.57
CA HIS A 641 3.31 15.09 4.26
C HIS A 641 4.44 14.27 3.62
N ASP A 642 5.28 14.92 2.81
CA ASP A 642 6.47 14.35 2.19
C ASP A 642 7.37 13.72 3.27
N PRO A 643 8.01 12.57 3.00
CA PRO A 643 8.86 11.93 3.99
C PRO A 643 9.94 12.87 4.50
N LEU A 644 10.20 12.83 5.82
CA LEU A 644 11.33 13.54 6.42
C LEU A 644 12.64 13.09 5.75
N VAL A 645 13.52 14.04 5.46
CA VAL A 645 14.84 13.80 4.85
C VAL A 645 15.80 13.18 5.87
N GLY A 646 15.65 13.55 7.16
CA GLY A 646 16.46 13.03 8.25
C GLY A 646 16.01 11.65 8.76
N THR A 647 16.96 10.91 9.32
CA THR A 647 16.68 9.66 10.05
C THR A 647 16.34 9.98 11.50
N LEU A 648 15.23 9.43 12.01
CA LEU A 648 14.85 9.58 13.42
C LEU A 648 15.45 8.45 14.26
N GLN A 649 16.07 8.82 15.38
CA GLN A 649 16.63 7.86 16.34
C GLN A 649 15.52 7.05 17.03
N PRO A 650 15.76 5.76 17.34
CA PRO A 650 14.79 4.90 18.04
C PRO A 650 14.57 5.32 19.51
N ASP A 651 13.41 4.97 20.08
CA ASP A 651 12.95 5.27 21.46
C ASP A 651 13.14 6.74 21.91
N THR A 652 13.10 7.68 20.95
CA THR A 652 13.40 9.10 21.16
C THR A 652 12.12 9.93 21.06
N ASP A 653 12.01 10.93 21.93
CA ASP A 653 10.91 11.89 21.92
C ASP A 653 11.22 13.06 20.96
N TYR A 654 10.21 13.53 20.24
CA TYR A 654 10.24 14.67 19.33
C TYR A 654 8.97 15.51 19.49
N TRP A 655 9.01 16.74 19.01
CA TRP A 655 7.86 17.64 18.93
C TRP A 655 7.45 17.87 17.48
N LEU A 656 6.15 17.84 17.22
CA LEU A 656 5.53 18.31 15.99
C LEU A 656 4.76 19.59 16.32
N ASP A 657 5.33 20.72 15.91
CA ASP A 657 4.76 22.05 16.07
C ASP A 657 3.90 22.38 14.86
N LEU A 658 2.60 22.59 15.10
CA LEU A 658 1.60 22.85 14.07
C LEU A 658 1.11 24.28 14.17
N TYR A 659 1.17 24.98 13.05
CA TYR A 659 0.63 26.32 12.88
C TYR A 659 -0.50 26.20 11.85
N ASP A 660 -1.74 26.42 12.28
CA ASP A 660 -2.89 26.33 11.41
C ASP A 660 -3.78 27.57 11.49
N ASN A 661 -4.63 27.72 10.47
CA ASN A 661 -5.65 28.76 10.45
C ASN A 661 -6.97 28.25 9.88
N SER A 662 -8.05 28.93 10.24
CA SER A 662 -9.37 28.78 9.62
C SER A 662 -9.76 30.07 8.86
N PRO A 663 -10.43 29.99 7.70
CA PRO A 663 -10.75 31.16 6.87
C PRO A 663 -11.64 32.20 7.55
N ASP A 664 -12.60 31.77 8.37
CA ASP A 664 -13.64 32.62 8.95
C ASP A 664 -13.36 32.88 10.44
N GLY A 665 -12.85 34.07 10.77
CA GLY A 665 -12.71 34.54 12.16
C GLY A 665 -14.03 34.70 12.93
N SER A 666 -15.17 34.32 12.33
CA SER A 666 -16.49 34.30 12.95
C SER A 666 -16.89 32.87 13.31
N ALA A 667 -16.65 32.52 14.57
CA ALA A 667 -17.22 31.37 15.28
C ALA A 667 -17.06 30.01 14.57
N PHE A 668 -16.08 29.22 15.04
CA PHE A 668 -16.32 27.79 15.20
C PHE A 668 -17.73 27.60 15.79
N PRO A 669 -18.58 26.70 15.28
CA PRO A 669 -19.89 26.49 15.87
C PRO A 669 -19.69 26.15 17.35
N VAL A 670 -20.12 27.06 18.22
CA VAL A 670 -20.05 26.97 19.69
C VAL A 670 -20.98 25.87 20.23
N MET A 671 -21.46 24.96 19.38
CA MET A 671 -22.39 23.88 19.71
C MET A 671 -21.67 22.53 19.78
N LEU A 672 -20.63 22.43 20.60
CA LEU A 672 -19.91 21.17 20.80
C LEU A 672 -19.71 20.80 22.27
N THR A 673 -20.47 21.38 23.20
CA THR A 673 -20.51 20.86 24.58
C THR A 673 -21.18 19.48 24.69
N ARG A 674 -21.75 18.95 23.60
CA ARG A 674 -22.45 17.64 23.61
C ARG A 674 -21.93 16.60 22.63
N TYR A 675 -20.95 16.90 21.77
CA TYR A 675 -20.27 15.85 21.01
C TYR A 675 -19.06 15.33 21.80
N LEU A 676 -19.36 14.86 23.00
CA LEU A 676 -18.53 13.92 23.73
C LEU A 676 -18.69 12.56 23.03
N ALA A 677 -17.59 11.84 22.88
CA ALA A 677 -17.56 10.51 22.30
C ALA A 677 -18.73 9.63 22.77
N GLY A 678 -19.53 9.11 21.84
CA GLY A 678 -20.41 7.97 22.11
C GLY A 678 -21.84 8.21 22.63
N GLU A 679 -22.36 9.44 22.70
CA GLU A 679 -23.77 9.66 23.09
C GLU A 679 -24.59 10.33 21.97
N CYS A 680 -24.74 9.65 20.83
CA CYS A 680 -25.91 9.88 19.98
C CYS A 680 -26.98 8.90 20.47
N SER A 681 -27.83 9.36 21.41
CA SER A 681 -28.98 8.56 21.78
C SER A 681 -29.86 8.42 20.53
N THR A 682 -30.26 7.19 20.24
CA THR A 682 -31.28 6.85 19.24
C THR A 682 -32.69 7.33 19.67
N THR A 683 -32.80 8.13 20.73
CA THR A 683 -34.06 8.59 21.29
C THR A 683 -34.41 9.98 20.76
N GLY A 684 -34.94 10.01 19.54
CA GLY A 684 -36.15 10.75 19.16
C GLY A 684 -36.38 12.23 19.50
N ASN A 685 -35.45 12.99 20.09
CA ASN A 685 -35.67 14.40 20.42
C ASN A 685 -34.75 15.34 19.63
N SER A 686 -35.43 16.27 18.95
CA SER A 686 -35.00 17.25 17.97
C SER A 686 -34.18 18.41 18.55
N ASP A 687 -32.98 18.18 19.05
CA ASP A 687 -32.05 19.25 19.49
C ASP A 687 -31.21 19.84 18.32
N LEU A 688 -31.60 19.61 17.07
CA LEU A 688 -31.11 20.34 15.89
C LEU A 688 -31.83 21.68 15.65
N SER A 689 -32.64 22.15 16.61
CA SER A 689 -33.37 23.41 16.45
C SER A 689 -32.48 24.64 16.68
N LEU A 690 -32.24 25.31 15.55
CA LEU A 690 -31.78 26.68 15.35
C LEU A 690 -32.16 27.65 16.50
N THR A 691 -31.23 28.00 17.40
CA THR A 691 -31.20 29.35 17.99
C THR A 691 -29.78 29.77 18.41
N THR A 692 -29.50 31.05 18.20
CA THR A 692 -28.30 31.87 18.45
C THR A 692 -27.14 31.30 19.30
N PRO A 693 -25.88 31.40 18.82
CA PRO A 693 -24.70 30.91 19.55
C PRO A 693 -24.31 31.81 20.73
N ASN A 694 -24.32 31.25 21.94
CA ASN A 694 -23.75 31.88 23.14
C ASN A 694 -22.22 31.71 23.16
N LYS A 695 -21.48 32.82 23.32
CA LYS A 695 -20.07 33.04 22.95
C LYS A 695 -18.98 32.46 23.89
N THR A 696 -19.28 31.50 24.77
CA THR A 696 -18.35 31.14 25.86
C THR A 696 -18.36 29.65 26.18
N GLN A 697 -17.68 28.84 25.37
CA GLN A 697 -17.37 27.43 25.68
C GLN A 697 -15.99 27.06 25.10
N VAL A 698 -15.04 26.65 25.96
CA VAL A 698 -13.68 26.24 25.59
C VAL A 698 -13.59 24.70 25.59
N PHE A 699 -12.82 24.12 24.66
CA PHE A 699 -12.75 22.68 24.41
C PHE A 699 -11.51 22.02 25.03
N THR A 700 -11.57 20.70 25.25
CA THR A 700 -10.46 19.93 25.81
C THR A 700 -9.37 19.53 24.80
N PRO A 701 -8.10 19.39 25.25
CA PRO A 701 -6.92 19.63 24.42
C PRO A 701 -6.41 18.40 23.64
N ILE A 702 -7.19 17.33 23.49
CA ILE A 702 -6.68 16.08 22.92
C ILE A 702 -7.62 15.57 21.84
N GLY A 703 -7.17 15.64 20.58
CA GLY A 703 -7.78 14.96 19.43
C GLY A 703 -9.01 15.65 18.82
N GLY A 704 -8.99 16.98 18.71
CA GLY A 704 -10.10 17.74 18.14
C GLY A 704 -10.08 17.74 16.61
N MET A 705 -10.87 16.85 16.00
CA MET A 705 -11.50 16.93 14.66
C MET A 705 -10.65 17.07 13.39
N PHE A 706 -9.43 17.60 13.47
CA PHE A 706 -8.49 17.83 12.36
C PHE A 706 -7.05 17.85 12.86
N GLY A 707 -6.12 17.22 12.15
CA GLY A 707 -4.69 17.21 12.52
C GLY A 707 -3.97 15.90 12.24
N PRO A 708 -2.75 15.70 12.80
CA PRO A 708 -2.00 14.47 12.61
C PRO A 708 -2.76 13.32 13.29
N SER A 709 -3.18 12.33 12.50
CA SER A 709 -3.99 11.20 12.95
C SER A 709 -3.16 9.92 13.06
N CYS A 710 -2.14 9.76 12.21
CA CYS A 710 -1.25 8.60 12.19
C CYS A 710 0.20 9.03 11.99
N PHE A 711 1.15 8.33 12.61
CA PHE A 711 2.58 8.48 12.34
C PHE A 711 3.16 7.15 11.87
N ILE A 712 3.75 7.16 10.68
CA ILE A 712 4.35 5.99 10.05
C ILE A 712 5.80 6.27 9.67
N ALA A 713 6.59 5.21 9.58
CA ALA A 713 7.95 5.27 9.06
C ALA A 713 8.36 3.91 8.48
N LYS A 714 9.46 3.90 7.74
CA LYS A 714 10.17 2.69 7.32
C LYS A 714 11.22 2.28 8.35
N GLY A 715 11.65 1.02 8.27
CA GLY A 715 12.64 0.45 9.18
C GLY A 715 12.05 -0.40 10.31
N CYS A 716 10.77 -0.76 10.26
CA CYS A 716 10.21 -1.67 11.25
C CYS A 716 10.74 -3.11 11.04
N PRO A 717 11.33 -3.75 12.07
CA PRO A 717 11.79 -5.13 11.95
C PRO A 717 10.64 -6.08 11.62
N ALA A 718 10.89 -7.03 10.71
CA ALA A 718 9.92 -8.06 10.36
C ALA A 718 9.43 -8.81 11.62
N GLY A 719 8.13 -9.12 11.67
CA GLY A 719 7.50 -9.82 12.79
C GLY A 719 7.19 -8.96 14.02
N ARG A 720 7.46 -7.65 14.00
CA ARG A 720 7.00 -6.74 15.06
C ARG A 720 5.50 -6.47 14.95
N ALA A 721 4.80 -6.59 16.07
CA ALA A 721 3.38 -6.31 16.14
C ALA A 721 3.10 -4.80 16.22
N VAL A 722 2.14 -4.37 15.42
CA VAL A 722 1.62 -3.00 15.31
C VAL A 722 0.10 -3.10 15.16
N ALA A 723 -0.63 -2.41 16.04
CA ALA A 723 -2.06 -2.57 16.18
C ALA A 723 -2.84 -1.38 15.62
N LEU A 724 -3.94 -1.69 14.94
CA LEU A 724 -5.06 -0.76 14.78
C LEU A 724 -6.01 -0.97 15.96
N LEU A 725 -6.23 0.06 16.77
CA LEU A 725 -7.24 0.04 17.83
C LEU A 725 -8.54 0.64 17.30
N ILE A 726 -9.60 -0.15 17.33
CA ILE A 726 -10.97 0.31 17.09
C ILE A 726 -11.79 0.10 18.37
N GLY A 727 -12.68 1.01 18.72
CA GLY A 727 -13.50 0.84 19.92
C GLY A 727 -14.30 2.06 20.30
N THR A 728 -14.70 2.14 21.57
CA THR A 728 -15.52 3.24 22.10
C THR A 728 -14.73 4.22 22.98
N SER A 729 -15.42 5.18 23.60
CA SER A 729 -14.87 6.10 24.60
C SER A 729 -14.23 5.41 25.82
N ILE A 730 -14.58 4.14 26.06
CA ILE A 730 -14.08 3.30 27.15
C ILE A 730 -12.63 2.88 26.87
N ALA A 731 -12.34 2.46 25.63
CA ALA A 731 -10.97 2.18 25.18
C ALA A 731 -10.12 3.43 24.99
N ASP A 732 -10.75 4.56 24.64
CA ASP A 732 -10.08 5.79 24.23
C ASP A 732 -10.02 6.86 25.33
N TYR A 733 -9.56 6.47 26.52
CA TYR A 733 -8.99 7.39 27.53
C TYR A 733 -9.86 8.55 28.06
N THR A 734 -11.17 8.58 27.81
CA THR A 734 -12.02 9.73 28.14
C THR A 734 -12.04 10.10 29.64
N THR A 735 -11.64 9.17 30.50
CA THR A 735 -11.53 9.34 31.96
C THR A 735 -10.10 9.51 32.46
N ASP A 736 -9.09 9.42 31.58
CA ASP A 736 -7.70 9.46 32.01
C ASP A 736 -7.21 10.90 32.26
N GLY A 737 -7.15 11.32 33.53
CA GLY A 737 -6.50 12.59 33.90
C GLY A 737 -5.01 12.67 33.52
N VAL A 738 -4.54 13.86 33.12
CA VAL A 738 -3.14 14.18 32.75
C VAL A 738 -2.07 13.48 33.60
N PRO A 739 -2.15 13.45 34.95
CA PRO A 739 -1.09 12.90 35.79
C PRO A 739 -0.94 11.37 35.71
N PHE A 740 -1.91 10.67 35.13
CA PHE A 740 -1.95 9.22 35.05
C PHE A 740 -1.72 8.70 33.62
N ILE A 741 -1.51 9.62 32.69
CA ILE A 741 -0.92 9.32 31.40
C ILE A 741 0.56 9.10 31.67
N ASN A 742 1.12 8.00 31.18
CA ASN A 742 2.56 7.77 31.39
C ASN A 742 3.41 8.82 30.64
N ASP A 743 4.70 8.88 30.98
CA ASP A 743 5.74 9.73 30.36
C ASP A 743 5.78 9.71 28.82
N ARG A 744 5.33 8.59 28.25
CA ARG A 744 5.26 8.36 26.81
C ARG A 744 3.94 8.84 26.20
N GLY A 745 2.91 9.16 27.00
CA GLY A 745 1.60 9.68 26.59
C GLY A 745 0.45 8.67 26.45
N VAL A 746 0.54 7.47 27.05
CA VAL A 746 -0.41 6.36 26.81
C VAL A 746 -1.55 6.46 27.79
N SER A 747 -2.74 6.30 27.26
CA SER A 747 -4.00 6.44 27.99
C SER A 747 -5.00 5.40 27.49
N GLY A 748 -5.95 5.03 28.36
CA GLY A 748 -6.87 3.92 28.14
C GLY A 748 -6.22 2.55 28.35
N PHE A 749 -7.00 1.59 28.84
CA PHE A 749 -6.48 0.30 29.31
C PHE A 749 -5.82 -0.54 28.20
N ILE A 750 -6.32 -0.47 26.96
CA ILE A 750 -5.76 -1.24 25.85
C ILE A 750 -4.38 -0.72 25.50
N GLN A 751 -4.25 0.59 25.28
CA GLN A 751 -2.94 1.17 24.96
C GLN A 751 -1.97 1.01 26.14
N LYS A 752 -2.45 1.16 27.38
CA LYS A 752 -1.68 0.88 28.62
C LYS A 752 -1.14 -0.56 28.62
N GLY A 753 -1.97 -1.55 28.31
CA GLY A 753 -1.56 -2.95 28.31
C GLY A 753 -0.62 -3.32 27.16
N LEU A 754 -0.91 -2.85 25.94
CA LEU A 754 -0.08 -3.13 24.75
C LEU A 754 1.31 -2.46 24.84
N ASN A 755 1.40 -1.31 25.52
CA ASN A 755 2.64 -0.58 25.74
C ASN A 755 3.39 -0.98 27.04
N ALA A 756 2.84 -1.88 27.86
CA ALA A 756 3.49 -2.29 29.11
C ALA A 756 4.82 -3.03 28.85
N ASN A 757 5.84 -2.78 29.68
CA ASN A 757 7.17 -3.41 29.55
C ASN A 757 7.24 -4.82 30.15
N SER A 758 6.28 -5.18 31.00
CA SER A 758 6.38 -6.35 31.89
C SER A 758 6.27 -7.69 31.17
N GLN A 759 5.72 -7.75 29.96
CA GLN A 759 5.53 -9.02 29.23
C GLN A 759 5.92 -8.94 27.75
N GLY A 760 7.22 -8.83 27.46
CA GLY A 760 7.75 -8.83 26.09
C GLY A 760 7.70 -7.46 25.41
N ALA A 761 7.97 -7.44 24.10
CA ALA A 761 8.04 -6.22 23.31
C ALA A 761 6.76 -5.37 23.39
N ARG A 762 6.92 -4.06 23.31
CA ARG A 762 5.80 -3.12 23.16
C ARG A 762 5.15 -3.28 21.79
N ILE A 763 3.86 -3.01 21.72
CA ILE A 763 3.09 -2.97 20.48
C ILE A 763 2.66 -1.51 20.25
N ASP A 764 3.05 -0.94 19.12
CA ASP A 764 2.63 0.41 18.74
C ASP A 764 1.19 0.39 18.22
N VAL A 765 0.46 1.47 18.46
CA VAL A 765 -0.98 1.53 18.26
C VAL A 765 -1.36 2.78 17.49
N PHE A 766 -2.17 2.62 16.46
CA PHE A 766 -2.97 3.71 15.90
C PHE A 766 -4.40 3.58 16.44
N SER A 767 -4.83 4.54 17.26
CA SER A 767 -6.21 4.55 17.79
C SER A 767 -7.16 5.25 16.84
N ALA A 768 -8.14 4.49 16.34
CA ALA A 768 -9.29 4.97 15.62
C ALA A 768 -10.58 4.89 16.45
N ALA A 769 -10.49 4.64 17.76
CA ALA A 769 -11.64 4.44 18.64
C ALA A 769 -12.59 5.66 18.71
N ARG A 770 -12.11 6.88 18.44
CA ARG A 770 -12.98 8.08 18.32
C ARG A 770 -13.86 8.08 17.07
N PHE A 771 -13.49 7.30 16.07
CA PHE A 771 -14.14 7.24 14.76
C PHE A 771 -14.98 5.98 14.58
N SER A 772 -14.90 5.03 15.52
CA SER A 772 -15.56 3.73 15.47
C SER A 772 -16.49 3.52 16.66
N THR A 773 -17.25 4.53 17.09
CA THR A 773 -17.99 4.41 18.36
C THR A 773 -19.04 3.27 18.37
N ASN A 774 -19.51 2.85 17.19
CA ASN A 774 -20.44 1.72 17.02
C ASN A 774 -19.88 0.75 15.97
N MET A 775 -20.20 -0.54 16.08
CA MET A 775 -19.69 -1.52 15.10
C MET A 775 -20.15 -1.22 13.66
N SER A 776 -21.33 -0.62 13.49
CA SER A 776 -21.85 -0.19 12.18
C SER A 776 -20.97 0.86 11.48
N THR A 777 -20.41 1.81 12.23
CA THR A 777 -19.51 2.85 11.68
C THR A 777 -18.23 2.27 11.07
N VAL A 778 -17.88 1.04 11.44
CA VAL A 778 -16.69 0.36 10.94
C VAL A 778 -16.88 -0.18 9.52
N TYR A 779 -18.09 -0.62 9.16
CA TYR A 779 -18.34 -1.30 7.86
C TYR A 779 -19.42 -0.68 6.98
N GLN A 780 -20.30 0.17 7.51
CA GLN A 780 -21.43 0.71 6.77
C GLN A 780 -21.13 2.12 6.25
N ASP A 781 -21.11 2.28 4.92
CA ASP A 781 -21.10 3.58 4.26
C ASP A 781 -22.50 4.22 4.34
N ASN A 782 -22.57 5.55 4.26
CA ASN A 782 -23.81 6.33 4.23
C ASN A 782 -24.73 6.08 5.43
N LEU A 783 -24.15 6.05 6.64
CA LEU A 783 -24.92 6.06 7.89
C LEU A 783 -25.65 7.40 8.01
N GLY A 784 -26.78 7.52 7.33
CA GLY A 784 -27.66 8.68 7.40
C GLY A 784 -28.54 8.59 8.64
N ASP A 785 -28.39 9.53 9.54
CA ASP A 785 -29.31 9.87 10.62
C ASP A 785 -30.54 10.60 10.08
N GLY A 786 -31.26 10.00 9.11
CA GLY A 786 -32.63 10.36 8.71
C GLY A 786 -32.91 11.81 8.27
N GLN A 787 -31.93 12.70 8.25
CA GLN A 787 -32.10 14.11 7.91
C GLN A 787 -31.98 14.26 6.40
N ALA A 788 -33.12 14.21 5.73
CA ALA A 788 -33.26 14.60 4.34
C ALA A 788 -32.70 16.02 4.13
N GLY A 789 -31.54 16.14 3.48
CA GLY A 789 -31.00 17.43 3.05
C GLY A 789 -29.49 17.66 3.24
N VAL A 790 -28.77 16.77 3.91
CA VAL A 790 -27.32 16.94 4.16
C VAL A 790 -26.51 15.80 3.51
N ASN A 791 -26.68 15.63 2.20
CA ASN A 791 -26.07 14.52 1.44
C ASN A 791 -24.62 14.83 1.02
N GLY A 792 -23.66 14.46 1.87
CA GLY A 792 -22.32 14.05 1.44
C GLY A 792 -22.15 12.54 1.71
N PRO A 793 -21.39 11.77 0.92
CA PRO A 793 -21.28 10.33 1.13
C PRO A 793 -20.38 10.05 2.34
N THR A 794 -20.96 9.68 3.49
CA THR A 794 -20.18 9.19 4.63
C THR A 794 -19.60 7.80 4.29
N ARG A 795 -18.34 7.55 4.62
CA ARG A 795 -17.70 6.24 4.41
C ARG A 795 -17.53 5.55 5.74
N SER A 796 -17.63 4.23 5.72
CA SER A 796 -17.22 3.37 6.81
C SER A 796 -15.73 3.55 7.10
N LEU A 797 -15.33 3.32 8.35
CA LEU A 797 -13.93 3.42 8.77
C LEU A 797 -13.03 2.50 7.93
N VAL A 798 -13.47 1.27 7.63
CA VAL A 798 -12.68 0.32 6.83
C VAL A 798 -12.45 0.85 5.41
N THR A 799 -13.49 1.37 4.74
CA THR A 799 -13.34 1.96 3.40
C THR A 799 -12.42 3.18 3.44
N HIS A 800 -12.54 4.02 4.47
CA HIS A 800 -11.68 5.21 4.65
C HIS A 800 -10.21 4.83 4.85
N LEU A 801 -9.92 3.94 5.79
CA LEU A 801 -8.57 3.46 6.08
C LEU A 801 -7.96 2.70 4.90
N LYS A 802 -8.75 1.91 4.16
CA LYS A 802 -8.26 1.22 2.95
C LYS A 802 -7.82 2.22 1.87
N ALA A 803 -8.54 3.33 1.69
CA ALA A 803 -8.15 4.38 0.75
C ALA A 803 -6.87 5.11 1.21
N ILE A 804 -6.80 5.49 2.49
CA ILE A 804 -5.63 6.14 3.11
C ILE A 804 -4.37 5.30 2.95
N PHE A 805 -4.45 4.03 3.32
CA PHE A 805 -3.28 3.14 3.28
C PHE A 805 -2.97 2.65 1.86
N GLY A 806 -3.97 2.56 0.99
CA GLY A 806 -3.76 2.30 -0.44
C GLY A 806 -2.92 3.38 -1.14
N ALA A 807 -3.02 4.65 -0.68
CA ALA A 807 -2.22 5.75 -1.22
C ALA A 807 -0.71 5.61 -0.97
N LEU A 808 -0.30 4.78 0.00
CA LEU A 808 1.10 4.44 0.24
C LEU A 808 1.68 3.47 -0.80
N GLY A 809 0.84 2.89 -1.68
CA GLY A 809 1.28 1.96 -2.72
C GLY A 809 1.83 0.62 -2.20
N GLN A 810 1.60 0.30 -0.92
CA GLN A 810 2.02 -0.96 -0.31
C GLN A 810 0.89 -2.00 -0.31
N SER A 811 1.24 -3.28 -0.44
CA SER A 811 0.30 -4.39 -0.54
C SER A 811 -0.35 -4.80 0.79
N LYS A 812 0.28 -4.48 1.93
CA LYS A 812 -0.20 -4.73 3.29
C LYS A 812 -0.50 -3.41 4.00
N PRO A 813 -1.47 -3.36 4.94
CA PRO A 813 -1.67 -2.17 5.77
C PRO A 813 -0.44 -1.87 6.65
N PRO A 814 -0.30 -0.64 7.20
CA PRO A 814 0.78 -0.27 8.11
C PRO A 814 0.63 -0.85 9.53
N PHE A 815 -0.28 -1.81 9.71
CA PHE A 815 -0.56 -2.56 10.93
C PHE A 815 -0.71 -4.05 10.60
N ASN A 816 -0.62 -4.93 11.61
CA ASN A 816 -0.70 -6.39 11.41
C ASN A 816 -1.55 -7.12 12.45
N VAL A 817 -2.30 -6.37 13.25
CA VAL A 817 -3.35 -6.88 14.12
C VAL A 817 -4.39 -5.79 14.35
N VAL A 818 -5.65 -6.18 14.49
CA VAL A 818 -6.73 -5.29 14.95
C VAL A 818 -7.07 -5.64 16.39
N VAL A 819 -7.11 -4.63 17.26
CA VAL A 819 -7.56 -4.78 18.65
C VAL A 819 -8.85 -3.98 18.80
N SER A 820 -9.91 -4.64 19.27
CA SER A 820 -11.25 -4.08 19.30
C SER A 820 -11.83 -4.02 20.72
N GLU A 821 -12.46 -2.89 21.04
CA GLU A 821 -13.32 -2.67 22.22
C GLU A 821 -14.67 -2.15 21.75
N HIS A 822 -15.52 -3.06 21.33
CA HIS A 822 -16.89 -2.77 20.92
C HIS A 822 -17.88 -3.63 21.70
N GLY A 823 -19.15 -3.22 21.65
CA GLY A 823 -20.26 -3.93 22.26
C GLY A 823 -21.16 -2.98 23.01
N ARG A 824 -20.58 -2.04 23.77
CA ARG A 824 -21.30 -1.17 24.71
C ARG A 824 -22.46 -0.40 24.07
N ASN A 825 -22.20 0.29 22.96
CA ASN A 825 -23.20 1.14 22.30
C ASN A 825 -24.22 0.33 21.48
N ASP A 826 -23.97 -0.96 21.29
CA ASP A 826 -24.84 -1.86 20.53
C ASP A 826 -25.68 -2.79 21.43
N VAL A 827 -25.43 -2.81 22.76
CA VAL A 827 -26.16 -3.70 23.72
C VAL A 827 -27.67 -3.50 23.69
N ASN A 828 -28.12 -2.26 23.46
CA ASN A 828 -29.54 -1.88 23.43
C ASN A 828 -30.33 -2.57 22.31
N ARG A 829 -29.65 -3.18 21.33
CA ARG A 829 -30.26 -3.88 20.19
C ARG A 829 -30.65 -5.32 20.52
N GLY A 830 -30.20 -5.86 21.66
CA GLY A 830 -30.29 -7.28 22.01
C GLY A 830 -29.19 -8.13 21.36
N PHE A 831 -28.82 -9.24 22.00
CA PHE A 831 -27.63 -10.04 21.62
C PHE A 831 -27.67 -10.57 20.18
N ALA A 832 -28.83 -11.06 19.71
CA ALA A 832 -28.95 -11.57 18.34
C ALA A 832 -28.63 -10.50 17.28
N ALA A 833 -29.13 -9.28 17.47
CA ALA A 833 -28.85 -8.16 16.56
C ALA A 833 -27.39 -7.68 16.69
N MET A 834 -26.85 -7.61 17.91
CA MET A 834 -25.43 -7.30 18.12
C MET A 834 -24.52 -8.27 17.37
N LYS A 835 -24.79 -9.57 17.47
CA LYS A 835 -24.00 -10.62 16.83
C LYS A 835 -23.96 -10.46 15.32
N ILE A 836 -25.09 -10.09 14.69
CA ILE A 836 -25.16 -9.80 13.25
C ILE A 836 -24.22 -8.63 12.88
N VAL A 837 -24.32 -7.51 13.62
CA VAL A 837 -23.51 -6.31 13.36
C VAL A 837 -22.03 -6.57 13.62
N ALA A 838 -21.68 -7.31 14.67
CA ALA A 838 -20.31 -7.72 14.98
C ALA A 838 -19.73 -8.62 13.89
N THR A 839 -20.50 -9.59 13.40
CA THR A 839 -20.10 -10.47 12.31
C THR A 839 -19.83 -9.67 11.03
N ALA A 840 -20.70 -8.72 10.70
CA ALA A 840 -20.50 -7.83 9.54
C ALA A 840 -19.23 -6.98 9.68
N MET A 841 -18.98 -6.42 10.86
CA MET A 841 -17.76 -5.67 11.16
C MET A 841 -16.50 -6.53 10.95
N TYR A 842 -16.43 -7.71 11.56
CA TYR A 842 -15.26 -8.58 11.44
C TYR A 842 -15.03 -9.07 10.00
N ASN A 843 -16.10 -9.38 9.28
CA ASN A 843 -16.01 -9.78 7.87
C ASN A 843 -15.52 -8.63 6.99
N ALA A 844 -15.98 -7.39 7.22
CA ALA A 844 -15.50 -6.22 6.48
C ALA A 844 -14.00 -5.98 6.72
N ILE A 845 -13.53 -6.11 7.96
CA ILE A 845 -12.09 -6.04 8.30
C ILE A 845 -11.30 -7.11 7.54
N ARG A 846 -11.77 -8.37 7.55
CA ARG A 846 -11.09 -9.48 6.85
C ARG A 846 -11.18 -9.37 5.33
N GLN A 847 -12.24 -8.77 4.79
CA GLN A 847 -12.35 -8.50 3.36
C GLN A 847 -11.40 -7.39 2.92
N ALA A 848 -11.21 -6.36 3.76
CA ALA A 848 -10.24 -5.30 3.49
C ALA A 848 -8.80 -5.79 3.65
N TRP A 849 -8.53 -6.61 4.68
CA TRP A 849 -7.21 -7.14 5.00
C TRP A 849 -7.28 -8.66 5.29
N PRO A 850 -7.23 -9.49 4.24
CA PRO A 850 -7.37 -10.94 4.37
C PRO A 850 -6.34 -11.56 5.31
N GLY A 851 -6.78 -12.40 6.24
CA GLY A 851 -5.92 -13.11 7.19
C GLY A 851 -5.46 -12.30 8.41
N ILE A 852 -5.86 -11.02 8.52
CA ILE A 852 -5.45 -10.19 9.66
C ILE A 852 -6.03 -10.74 10.98
N PRO A 853 -5.21 -10.91 12.04
CA PRO A 853 -5.71 -11.36 13.33
C PRO A 853 -6.53 -10.26 14.02
N ILE A 854 -7.57 -10.68 14.73
CA ILE A 854 -8.46 -9.81 15.49
C ILE A 854 -8.43 -10.22 16.97
N ALA A 855 -8.06 -9.29 17.84
CA ALA A 855 -8.20 -9.39 19.28
C ALA A 855 -9.42 -8.57 19.74
N GLN A 856 -10.25 -9.14 20.61
CA GLN A 856 -11.45 -8.46 21.11
C GLN A 856 -11.47 -8.51 22.64
N THR A 857 -11.67 -7.34 23.24
CA THR A 857 -11.82 -7.18 24.67
C THR A 857 -13.29 -7.30 25.08
N THR A 858 -13.55 -7.80 26.30
CA THR A 858 -14.88 -7.73 26.92
C THR A 858 -15.20 -6.30 27.34
N THR A 859 -16.47 -5.93 27.27
CA THR A 859 -16.97 -4.60 27.64
C THR A 859 -17.21 -4.49 29.14
N PRO A 860 -16.90 -3.36 29.80
CA PRO A 860 -17.20 -3.18 31.22
C PRO A 860 -18.71 -3.17 31.51
N PRO A 861 -19.11 -3.35 32.78
CA PRO A 861 -20.50 -3.21 33.21
C PRO A 861 -20.97 -1.75 33.11
N SER A 862 -22.28 -1.55 33.19
CA SER A 862 -22.85 -0.20 33.32
C SER A 862 -24.07 -0.19 34.22
N THR A 863 -24.16 0.84 35.03
CA THR A 863 -25.17 0.92 36.09
C THR A 863 -25.76 2.32 36.18
N ASN A 864 -27.08 2.38 36.33
CA ASN A 864 -27.86 3.61 36.53
C ASN A 864 -28.23 3.78 38.01
N PHE A 865 -28.72 4.98 38.33
CA PHE A 865 -29.44 5.27 39.56
C PHE A 865 -30.84 4.68 39.49
N GLY A 866 -31.16 3.71 40.34
CA GLY A 866 -32.46 3.03 40.39
C GLY A 866 -33.59 3.91 40.95
N GLY A 867 -33.83 5.09 40.37
CA GLY A 867 -34.99 5.95 40.66
C GLY A 867 -35.10 6.54 42.08
N ALA A 868 -34.16 6.26 42.99
CA ALA A 868 -34.19 6.83 44.33
C ALA A 868 -33.66 8.28 44.34
N PRO A 869 -34.41 9.25 44.89
CA PRO A 869 -33.91 10.61 45.03
C PRO A 869 -32.84 10.65 46.13
N SER A 870 -31.71 11.32 45.84
CA SER A 870 -30.82 11.94 46.83
C SER A 870 -29.95 11.06 47.76
N ASN A 871 -29.62 9.80 47.45
CA ASN A 871 -28.59 9.08 48.21
C ASN A 871 -27.21 9.12 47.51
N ASN A 872 -26.20 9.45 48.30
CA ASN A 872 -24.93 10.00 47.84
C ASN A 872 -23.79 8.95 47.86
N THR A 873 -24.12 7.68 47.69
CA THR A 873 -23.20 6.51 47.63
C THR A 873 -23.17 5.85 46.25
N ALA A 874 -23.73 6.53 45.24
CA ALA A 874 -23.62 6.29 43.81
C ALA A 874 -22.39 5.44 43.40
N TRP A 875 -22.61 4.18 43.03
CA TRP A 875 -21.59 3.26 42.51
C TRP A 875 -20.43 2.89 43.45
N THR A 876 -20.60 3.05 44.76
CA THR A 876 -19.61 2.62 45.78
C THR A 876 -19.87 1.22 46.33
N THR A 877 -21.15 0.81 46.41
CA THR A 877 -21.56 -0.55 46.82
C THR A 877 -22.34 -1.23 45.69
N GLU A 878 -22.43 -2.56 45.71
CA GLU A 878 -23.23 -3.29 44.72
C GLU A 878 -24.74 -3.14 44.94
N ALA A 879 -25.16 -2.91 46.18
CA ALA A 879 -26.57 -2.70 46.53
C ALA A 879 -27.11 -1.39 45.94
N ASP A 880 -26.29 -0.33 45.89
CA ASP A 880 -26.66 0.99 45.36
C ASP A 880 -26.65 1.05 43.83
N GLN A 881 -26.20 -0.02 43.17
CA GLN A 881 -26.10 -0.09 41.71
C GLN A 881 -27.32 -0.81 41.12
N THR A 882 -28.00 -0.14 40.19
CA THR A 882 -28.99 -0.78 39.31
C THR A 882 -28.35 -1.01 37.94
N ALA A 883 -28.41 -2.22 37.39
CA ALA A 883 -27.93 -2.44 36.03
C ALA A 883 -28.71 -1.52 35.07
N ASP A 884 -28.00 -0.84 34.18
CA ASP A 884 -28.63 0.00 33.16
C ASP A 884 -29.67 -0.82 32.36
N ALA A 885 -30.81 -0.24 32.00
CA ALA A 885 -31.85 -0.93 31.22
C ALA A 885 -31.31 -1.41 29.85
N ASN A 886 -30.28 -0.71 29.35
CA ASN A 886 -29.47 -1.09 28.20
C ASN A 886 -28.64 -2.37 28.41
N ASN A 887 -28.28 -2.69 29.66
CA ASN A 887 -27.79 -4.01 30.09
C ASN A 887 -28.92 -4.96 30.51
N GLY A 888 -30.16 -4.48 30.53
CA GLY A 888 -31.32 -5.02 31.24
C GLY A 888 -32.37 -5.73 30.38
N THR A 889 -32.25 -5.76 29.05
CA THR A 889 -32.85 -6.85 28.26
C THR A 889 -32.10 -8.13 28.65
N THR A 890 -32.65 -8.82 29.66
CA THR A 890 -32.09 -10.00 30.34
C THR A 890 -31.21 -10.86 29.45
N GLY A 891 -29.92 -10.96 29.78
CA GLY A 891 -28.94 -11.84 29.13
C GLY A 891 -27.99 -11.15 28.17
N SER A 892 -28.41 -10.10 27.46
CA SER A 892 -27.67 -9.57 26.29
C SER A 892 -26.19 -9.22 26.50
N TRP A 893 -25.83 -8.51 27.57
CA TRP A 893 -24.43 -8.21 27.88
C TRP A 893 -23.62 -9.43 28.35
N ALA A 894 -24.26 -10.33 29.11
CA ALA A 894 -23.63 -11.55 29.59
C ALA A 894 -23.38 -12.53 28.42
N ASP A 895 -24.36 -12.65 27.51
CA ASP A 895 -24.27 -13.42 26.28
C ASP A 895 -23.22 -12.84 25.33
N TRP A 896 -23.16 -11.51 25.18
CA TRP A 896 -22.08 -10.83 24.45
C TRP A 896 -20.71 -11.18 25.01
N THR A 897 -20.55 -11.06 26.33
CA THR A 897 -19.29 -11.38 27.01
C THR A 897 -18.92 -12.85 26.81
N ALA A 898 -19.87 -13.77 27.00
CA ALA A 898 -19.66 -15.20 26.80
C ALA A 898 -19.28 -15.52 25.35
N TRP A 899 -19.95 -14.91 24.37
CA TRP A 899 -19.67 -15.10 22.95
C TRP A 899 -18.29 -14.58 22.55
N VAL A 900 -17.88 -13.42 23.06
CA VAL A 900 -16.51 -12.90 22.88
C VAL A 900 -15.49 -13.90 23.43
N LEU A 901 -15.68 -14.37 24.66
CA LEU A 901 -14.76 -15.30 25.32
C LEU A 901 -14.72 -16.69 24.67
N ALA A 902 -15.81 -17.10 24.01
CA ALA A 902 -15.87 -18.31 23.19
C ALA A 902 -15.21 -18.16 21.80
N GLY A 903 -14.62 -17.01 21.49
CA GLY A 903 -13.92 -16.76 20.22
C GLY A 903 -14.82 -16.23 19.10
N GLY A 904 -16.04 -15.80 19.41
CA GLY A 904 -16.93 -15.13 18.47
C GLY A 904 -17.21 -15.94 17.20
N ASP A 905 -17.49 -17.24 17.36
CA ASP A 905 -17.65 -18.21 16.25
C ASP A 905 -16.42 -18.34 15.33
N GLY A 906 -15.21 -18.19 15.88
CA GLY A 906 -13.95 -18.24 15.12
C GLY A 906 -13.58 -16.93 14.42
N LEU A 907 -14.35 -15.87 14.63
CA LEU A 907 -14.05 -14.53 14.12
C LEU A 907 -13.02 -13.79 14.99
N ILE A 908 -12.89 -14.18 16.26
CA ILE A 908 -11.94 -13.57 17.22
C ILE A 908 -10.78 -14.54 17.43
N ASN A 909 -9.57 -14.08 17.13
CA ASN A 909 -8.35 -14.87 17.32
C ASN A 909 -7.83 -14.81 18.76
N VAL A 910 -7.99 -13.66 19.43
CA VAL A 910 -7.55 -13.46 20.82
C VAL A 910 -8.69 -12.83 21.63
N PRO A 911 -9.47 -13.63 22.37
CA PRO A 911 -10.43 -13.11 23.33
C PRO A 911 -9.72 -12.63 24.61
N ILE A 912 -10.12 -11.47 25.14
CA ILE A 912 -9.51 -10.86 26.32
C ILE A 912 -10.61 -10.48 27.32
N ASP A 913 -10.68 -11.14 28.48
CA ASP A 913 -11.61 -10.74 29.54
C ASP A 913 -11.11 -9.52 30.32
N SER A 914 -11.04 -8.37 29.65
CA SER A 914 -10.50 -7.15 30.23
C SER A 914 -11.29 -6.65 31.44
N ALA A 915 -12.60 -6.86 31.46
CA ALA A 915 -13.49 -6.39 32.52
C ALA A 915 -13.54 -7.31 33.76
N ALA A 916 -13.02 -8.55 33.70
CA ALA A 916 -13.02 -9.50 34.82
C ALA A 916 -12.65 -8.91 36.20
N PRO A 917 -11.56 -8.12 36.36
CA PRO A 917 -11.15 -7.63 37.69
C PRO A 917 -12.06 -6.55 38.27
N ILE A 918 -12.89 -5.90 37.44
CA ILE A 918 -13.69 -4.72 37.81
C ILE A 918 -15.19 -4.99 37.88
N ARG A 919 -15.64 -6.19 37.50
CA ARG A 919 -17.06 -6.57 37.45
C ARG A 919 -17.46 -7.56 38.52
N ASN A 920 -18.70 -7.46 38.98
CA ASN A 920 -19.43 -8.53 39.64
C ASN A 920 -20.78 -8.71 38.94
N GLY A 921 -20.93 -9.78 38.15
CA GLY A 921 -22.06 -9.94 37.24
C GLY A 921 -22.18 -8.75 36.27
N THR A 922 -23.34 -8.10 36.26
CA THR A 922 -23.64 -6.90 35.44
C THR A 922 -23.32 -5.58 36.14
N LYS A 923 -22.72 -5.61 37.34
CA LYS A 923 -22.42 -4.45 38.18
C LYS A 923 -20.91 -4.22 38.30
N TRP A 924 -20.52 -3.01 38.71
CA TRP A 924 -19.16 -2.71 39.13
C TRP A 924 -18.87 -3.36 40.48
N LYS A 925 -17.69 -3.95 40.60
CA LYS A 925 -17.25 -4.64 41.82
C LYS A 925 -16.98 -3.65 42.96
N GLU A 926 -17.55 -3.93 44.14
CA GLU A 926 -17.32 -3.12 45.34
C GLU A 926 -15.86 -3.13 45.79
N GLN A 927 -15.39 -2.01 46.34
CA GLN A 927 -14.04 -1.84 46.88
C GLN A 927 -14.07 -1.76 48.40
N ALA A 928 -13.19 -2.50 49.08
CA ALA A 928 -13.16 -2.59 50.54
C ALA A 928 -12.64 -1.34 51.28
N PHE A 929 -12.46 -0.20 50.61
CA PHE A 929 -11.89 1.01 51.18
C PHE A 929 -12.95 1.91 51.80
N SER A 930 -12.68 2.37 53.03
CA SER A 930 -13.43 3.40 53.72
C SER A 930 -12.46 4.27 54.52
N ALA A 931 -12.64 5.58 54.45
CA ALA A 931 -11.91 6.57 55.25
C ALA A 931 -12.87 7.63 55.77
N THR A 932 -12.39 8.51 56.65
CA THR A 932 -13.14 9.66 57.14
C THR A 932 -12.31 10.93 57.01
N PHE A 933 -12.95 12.07 56.77
CA PHE A 933 -12.31 13.37 56.91
C PHE A 933 -11.82 13.56 58.33
N MET A 934 -10.55 13.92 58.52
CA MET A 934 -10.03 14.24 59.85
C MET A 934 -10.29 15.70 60.24
N ASP A 935 -10.30 16.58 59.25
CA ASP A 935 -10.58 18.00 59.40
C ASP A 935 -11.82 18.38 58.57
N ALA A 936 -12.58 19.38 59.02
CA ALA A 936 -13.67 19.90 58.20
C ALA A 936 -13.11 20.56 56.93
N ALA A 937 -13.68 20.22 55.77
CA ALA A 937 -13.33 20.79 54.49
C ALA A 937 -14.43 21.75 54.03
N ALA A 938 -14.09 23.02 53.81
CA ALA A 938 -15.07 24.04 53.42
C ALA A 938 -15.63 23.80 52.01
N GLN A 939 -16.90 24.16 51.80
CA GLN A 939 -17.41 24.42 50.46
C GLN A 939 -16.51 25.50 49.83
N SER A 940 -16.17 25.36 48.55
CA SER A 940 -15.21 26.24 47.84
C SER A 940 -13.71 26.04 48.15
N LEU A 941 -13.30 24.96 48.84
CA LEU A 941 -11.89 24.62 49.05
C LEU A 941 -11.16 24.32 47.72
N ASP A 942 -10.24 25.17 47.26
CA ASP A 942 -9.49 24.98 46.00
C ASP A 942 -8.49 23.80 46.04
N LEU A 943 -8.90 22.67 45.50
CA LEU A 943 -8.19 21.42 45.33
C LEU A 943 -6.98 21.48 44.39
N ARG A 944 -6.74 22.60 43.67
CA ARG A 944 -5.45 22.79 42.97
C ARG A 944 -4.30 23.00 43.95
N THR A 945 -4.62 23.58 45.10
CA THR A 945 -3.63 24.04 46.09
C THR A 945 -3.88 23.44 47.48
N ALA A 946 -5.04 22.85 47.72
CA ALA A 946 -5.43 22.30 49.01
C ALA A 946 -5.32 20.76 49.05
N THR A 947 -4.89 20.26 50.20
CA THR A 947 -4.96 18.85 50.59
C THR A 947 -6.14 18.64 51.53
N VAL A 948 -6.78 17.47 51.44
CA VAL A 948 -7.73 17.00 52.46
C VAL A 948 -7.05 15.98 53.36
N ARG A 949 -7.34 15.98 54.65
CA ARG A 949 -6.79 14.97 55.57
C ARG A 949 -7.77 13.83 55.77
N LEU A 950 -7.32 12.61 55.46
CA LEU A 950 -8.11 11.38 55.58
C LEU A 950 -7.55 10.46 56.67
N SER A 951 -8.41 9.71 57.33
CA SER A 951 -8.02 8.74 58.36
C SER A 951 -7.30 7.50 57.83
N ALA A 952 -7.38 7.23 56.52
CA ALA A 952 -6.69 6.13 55.85
C ALA A 952 -6.06 6.58 54.53
N GLN A 953 -4.99 5.89 54.11
CA GLN A 953 -4.26 6.19 52.89
C GLN A 953 -5.11 5.87 51.65
N ALA A 954 -5.54 6.89 50.93
CA ALA A 954 -6.29 6.71 49.70
C ALA A 954 -5.37 6.27 48.55
N PRO A 955 -5.69 5.20 47.79
CA PRO A 955 -4.84 4.78 46.68
C PRO A 955 -4.74 5.85 45.59
N VAL A 956 -3.53 6.16 45.13
CA VAL A 956 -3.31 7.07 44.00
C VAL A 956 -3.98 6.52 42.73
N GLY A 957 -4.72 7.37 42.02
CA GLY A 957 -5.52 6.99 40.85
C GLY A 957 -6.88 6.37 41.19
N ALA A 958 -7.25 6.23 42.46
CA ALA A 958 -8.61 5.87 42.82
C ALA A 958 -9.55 7.09 42.72
N THR A 959 -10.84 6.82 42.56
CA THR A 959 -11.89 7.84 42.59
C THR A 959 -12.61 7.77 43.92
N LEU A 960 -12.53 8.85 44.68
CA LEU A 960 -13.23 9.03 45.95
C LEU A 960 -14.64 9.53 45.68
N VAL A 961 -15.60 8.95 46.40
CA VAL A 961 -16.98 9.41 46.50
C VAL A 961 -17.24 9.77 47.95
N PHE A 962 -17.67 11.00 48.18
CA PHE A 962 -17.84 11.56 49.52
C PHE A 962 -19.28 11.41 50.02
N GLU A 963 -19.45 10.82 51.21
CA GLU A 963 -20.76 10.78 51.87
C GLU A 963 -21.13 12.19 52.39
N PRO A 964 -22.41 12.58 52.33
CA PRO A 964 -22.91 13.82 52.89
C PRO A 964 -22.95 13.74 54.41
N GLY A 965 -22.50 14.81 55.06
CA GLY A 965 -22.72 15.05 56.50
C GLY A 965 -23.69 16.21 56.68
N THR A 966 -24.74 15.96 57.47
CA THR A 966 -25.85 16.85 57.91
C THR A 966 -25.69 18.37 57.67
N ALA A 967 -26.70 18.92 56.97
CA ALA A 967 -27.06 20.34 56.75
C ALA A 967 -26.79 21.02 55.40
N ASN A 968 -26.34 20.32 54.34
CA ASN A 968 -26.13 20.94 53.01
C ASN A 968 -26.59 20.08 51.82
N THR A 969 -27.86 19.64 51.79
CA THR A 969 -28.45 19.00 50.60
C THR A 969 -29.05 20.06 49.66
N GLY A 970 -28.38 20.33 48.54
CA GLY A 970 -28.96 21.09 47.42
C GLY A 970 -30.08 20.30 46.74
N SER A 971 -31.18 20.97 46.39
CA SER A 971 -32.44 20.38 45.90
C SER A 971 -32.50 20.08 44.39
N SER A 972 -31.44 20.29 43.62
CA SER A 972 -31.43 20.04 42.17
C SER A 972 -30.70 18.74 41.82
N GLY A 973 -31.46 17.70 41.51
CA GLY A 973 -30.98 16.35 41.20
C GLY A 973 -30.25 16.16 39.86
N LEU A 974 -29.23 16.99 39.55
CA LEU A 974 -28.44 16.89 38.31
C LEU A 974 -26.91 17.05 38.50
N ASP A 975 -26.36 16.86 39.71
CA ASP A 975 -24.93 17.06 39.98
C ASP A 975 -24.08 15.79 39.85
N PHE A 976 -23.49 15.57 38.66
CA PHE A 976 -22.43 14.57 38.41
C PHE A 976 -21.06 14.94 39.06
N GLN A 977 -20.99 15.92 39.97
CA GLN A 977 -19.76 16.61 40.39
C GLN A 977 -19.23 16.25 41.79
N ARG A 978 -19.47 15.02 42.27
CA ARG A 978 -19.10 14.59 43.64
C ARG A 978 -17.98 13.55 43.71
N SER A 979 -17.37 13.21 42.58
CA SER A 979 -16.28 12.24 42.47
C SER A 979 -14.93 12.94 42.24
N TYR A 980 -13.89 12.50 42.95
CA TYR A 980 -12.57 13.13 42.92
C TYR A 980 -11.45 12.10 42.82
N ASN A 981 -10.53 12.29 41.88
CA ASN A 981 -9.38 11.41 41.69
C ASN A 981 -8.25 11.77 42.67
N VAL A 982 -7.62 10.74 43.24
CA VAL A 982 -6.48 10.87 44.16
C VAL A 982 -5.19 11.08 43.39
N LEU A 983 -4.55 12.24 43.52
CA LEU A 983 -3.26 12.53 42.88
C LEU A 983 -2.07 12.07 43.71
N THR A 984 -2.07 12.43 44.99
CA THR A 984 -1.01 12.07 45.94
C THR A 984 -1.64 11.80 47.30
N THR A 985 -0.98 10.97 48.08
CA THR A 985 -1.29 10.74 49.48
C THR A 985 0.02 10.63 50.26
N ALA A 986 0.12 11.30 51.40
CA ALA A 986 1.30 11.25 52.25
C ALA A 986 0.89 11.17 53.72
N ALA A 987 1.63 10.42 54.53
CA ALA A 987 1.40 10.36 55.96
C ALA A 987 1.62 11.75 56.59
N ASN A 988 0.70 12.19 57.43
CA ASN A 988 0.81 13.47 58.13
C ASN A 988 1.43 13.27 59.52
N ALA A 989 2.31 14.19 59.93
CA ALA A 989 3.00 14.15 61.21
C ALA A 989 2.07 14.18 62.44
N ASN A 990 0.85 14.70 62.28
CA ASN A 990 -0.18 14.79 63.32
C ASN A 990 -1.20 13.63 63.26
N GLY A 991 -0.90 12.56 62.51
CA GLY A 991 -1.78 11.42 62.28
C GLY A 991 -2.65 11.56 61.01
N GLY A 992 -2.97 10.44 60.39
CA GLY A 992 -3.71 10.38 59.11
C GLY A 992 -2.88 10.66 57.87
N PHE A 993 -3.55 11.02 56.77
CA PHE A 993 -2.95 11.17 55.45
C PHE A 993 -3.42 12.44 54.75
N ASP A 994 -2.48 13.30 54.37
CA ASP A 994 -2.74 14.43 53.48
C ASP A 994 -2.91 13.90 52.06
N THR A 995 -4.07 14.15 51.48
CA THR A 995 -4.49 13.63 50.18
C THR A 995 -4.81 14.79 49.24
N THR A 996 -4.08 14.86 48.13
CA THR A 996 -4.34 15.86 47.08
C THR A 996 -5.33 15.29 46.09
N LEU A 997 -6.39 16.05 45.81
CA LEU A 997 -7.50 15.61 45.00
C LEU A 997 -7.64 16.45 43.73
N ARG A 998 -8.32 15.89 42.73
CA ARG A 998 -8.76 16.62 41.54
C ARG A 998 -10.16 16.17 41.17
N PRO A 999 -11.05 17.05 40.67
CA PRO A 999 -12.34 16.63 40.14
C PRO A 999 -12.18 15.48 39.13
N ALA A 1000 -13.00 14.43 39.29
CA ALA A 1000 -12.98 13.25 38.41
C ALA A 1000 -13.73 13.45 37.09
N SER A 1001 -14.22 14.68 36.82
CA SER A 1001 -15.03 15.00 35.65
C SER A 1001 -14.35 14.57 34.35
N ARG A 1002 -15.15 13.95 33.45
CA ARG A 1002 -14.94 14.00 31.99
C ARG A 1002 -14.46 15.41 31.68
N SER A 1003 -13.29 15.55 31.05
CA SER A 1003 -12.81 16.77 30.35
C SER A 1003 -13.63 18.01 30.71
N PRO A 1004 -13.19 18.93 31.60
CA PRO A 1004 -14.07 19.95 32.17
C PRO A 1004 -14.86 20.59 31.04
N SER A 1005 -16.11 20.17 30.86
CA SER A 1005 -16.93 20.70 29.79
C SER A 1005 -17.20 22.10 30.27
N PHE A 1006 -16.61 23.09 29.61
CA PHE A 1006 -16.70 24.48 29.98
C PHE A 1006 -18.16 25.02 29.99
N ALA A 1007 -19.18 24.19 29.79
CA ALA A 1007 -20.59 24.52 29.93
C ALA A 1007 -20.93 25.17 31.29
N ASP A 1008 -20.25 24.81 32.38
CA ASP A 1008 -20.45 25.42 33.70
C ASP A 1008 -19.67 26.73 33.93
N PHE A 1009 -18.89 27.22 32.95
CA PHE A 1009 -18.29 28.56 33.05
C PHE A 1009 -19.32 29.69 32.99
N THR A 1010 -20.54 29.40 32.53
CA THR A 1010 -21.57 30.44 32.32
C THR A 1010 -22.50 30.67 33.51
N LYS A 1011 -22.54 29.75 34.50
CA LYS A 1011 -23.16 30.01 35.81
C LYS A 1011 -22.10 30.49 36.80
N SER A 1012 -21.63 31.73 36.67
CA SER A 1012 -20.91 32.50 37.71
C SER A 1012 -20.05 31.71 38.73
N GLY A 1013 -19.22 30.75 38.28
CA GLY A 1013 -18.58 29.79 39.18
C GLY A 1013 -17.56 28.79 38.59
N GLY A 1014 -17.54 28.55 37.27
CA GLY A 1014 -16.55 27.68 36.61
C GLY A 1014 -16.62 26.19 37.05
N PRO A 1015 -15.85 25.26 36.45
CA PRO A 1015 -15.57 23.99 37.09
C PRO A 1015 -14.83 24.36 38.36
N THR A 1016 -15.53 24.36 39.47
CA THR A 1016 -14.87 24.63 40.72
C THR A 1016 -13.87 23.49 40.85
N TYR A 1017 -12.58 23.81 40.74
CA TYR A 1017 -11.52 23.02 41.36
C TYR A 1017 -11.71 22.99 42.89
N GLN A 1018 -12.93 23.20 43.36
CA GLN A 1018 -13.29 23.35 44.71
C GLN A 1018 -14.28 22.26 45.06
N LEU A 1019 -14.29 21.89 46.34
CA LEU A 1019 -15.35 21.05 46.86
C LEU A 1019 -16.69 21.76 46.68
N GLN A 1020 -17.58 21.11 45.93
CA GLN A 1020 -18.93 21.63 45.64
C GLN A 1020 -19.77 21.78 46.92
N PHE A 1021 -19.47 20.96 47.93
CA PHE A 1021 -20.10 20.97 49.24
C PHE A 1021 -19.04 20.95 50.34
N GLY A 1022 -19.34 21.57 51.48
CA GLY A 1022 -18.51 21.44 52.68
C GLY A 1022 -18.73 20.08 53.35
N HIS A 1023 -17.66 19.48 53.86
CA HIS A 1023 -17.67 18.20 54.57
C HIS A 1023 -17.21 18.41 56.01
N ALA A 1024 -17.97 17.92 56.98
CA ALA A 1024 -17.55 17.95 58.39
C ALA A 1024 -16.43 16.94 58.66
N ALA A 1025 -15.63 17.20 59.70
CA ALA A 1025 -14.76 16.17 60.25
C ALA A 1025 -15.60 14.94 60.65
N GLY A 1026 -15.11 13.74 60.33
CA GLY A 1026 -15.81 12.46 60.51
C GLY A 1026 -16.65 12.01 59.31
N ALA A 1027 -16.85 12.83 58.27
CA ALA A 1027 -17.60 12.42 57.08
C ALA A 1027 -16.89 11.28 56.34
N THR A 1028 -17.63 10.24 55.95
CA THR A 1028 -17.09 9.04 55.29
C THR A 1028 -16.71 9.28 53.83
N VAL A 1029 -15.70 8.56 53.37
CA VAL A 1029 -15.19 8.54 52.01
C VAL A 1029 -15.04 7.11 51.54
N LYS A 1030 -15.58 6.78 50.36
CA LYS A 1030 -15.50 5.45 49.73
C LYS A 1030 -14.90 5.52 48.34
N LEU A 1031 -14.55 4.38 47.76
CA LEU A 1031 -14.09 4.29 46.37
C LEU A 1031 -15.21 3.88 45.43
N SER A 1032 -15.12 4.36 44.19
CA SER A 1032 -15.83 3.76 43.05
C SER A 1032 -14.84 3.29 41.99
N LEU A 1033 -15.20 2.27 41.22
CA LEU A 1033 -14.45 1.84 40.02
C LEU A 1033 -14.92 2.55 38.74
N THR A 1034 -15.93 3.41 38.84
CA THR A 1034 -16.48 4.17 37.72
C THR A 1034 -16.58 5.65 38.06
N ASN A 1035 -16.47 6.50 37.03
CA ASN A 1035 -16.64 7.95 37.19
C ASN A 1035 -18.11 8.39 37.08
N ASP A 1036 -18.91 7.67 36.29
CA ASP A 1036 -20.26 8.08 35.87
C ASP A 1036 -21.23 6.90 35.71
N GLY A 1037 -20.88 5.72 36.20
CA GLY A 1037 -21.67 4.49 36.04
C GLY A 1037 -21.36 3.71 34.76
N ILE A 1038 -20.67 4.32 33.79
CA ILE A 1038 -20.37 3.73 32.46
C ILE A 1038 -18.87 3.60 32.24
N HIS A 1039 -18.09 4.63 32.59
CA HIS A 1039 -16.67 4.70 32.26
C HIS A 1039 -15.82 4.21 33.43
N PRO A 1040 -14.87 3.30 33.18
CA PRO A 1040 -13.95 2.87 34.22
C PRO A 1040 -13.07 4.04 34.66
N ASN A 1041 -12.87 4.16 35.96
CA ASN A 1041 -11.92 5.13 36.51
C ASN A 1041 -10.47 4.68 36.30
N GLN A 1042 -9.53 5.50 36.74
CA GLN A 1042 -8.10 5.25 36.55
C GLN A 1042 -7.62 3.93 37.16
N MET A 1043 -8.07 3.61 38.38
CA MET A 1043 -7.78 2.33 39.02
C MET A 1043 -8.35 1.15 38.21
N ALA A 1044 -9.61 1.23 37.76
CA ALA A 1044 -10.23 0.22 36.91
C ALA A 1044 -9.50 0.06 35.57
N GLN A 1045 -9.13 1.16 34.92
CA GLN A 1045 -8.33 1.17 33.69
C GLN A 1045 -6.99 0.44 33.88
N ALA A 1046 -6.32 0.61 35.03
CA ALA A 1046 -5.08 -0.09 35.34
C ALA A 1046 -5.29 -1.61 35.53
N LEU A 1047 -6.37 -2.00 36.21
CA LEU A 1047 -6.73 -3.41 36.40
C LEU A 1047 -7.07 -4.09 35.06
N MET A 1048 -7.82 -3.41 34.19
CA MET A 1048 -8.14 -3.89 32.84
C MET A 1048 -6.87 -3.98 31.96
N ALA A 1049 -5.95 -3.02 32.08
CA ALA A 1049 -4.71 -3.00 31.32
C ALA A 1049 -3.81 -4.20 31.64
N ALA A 1050 -3.85 -4.70 32.88
CA ALA A 1050 -3.12 -5.91 33.27
C ALA A 1050 -3.59 -7.14 32.47
N GLN A 1051 -4.90 -7.25 32.19
CA GLN A 1051 -5.44 -8.34 31.37
C GLN A 1051 -4.99 -8.24 29.90
N VAL A 1052 -4.97 -7.02 29.35
CA VAL A 1052 -4.44 -6.79 27.99
C VAL A 1052 -2.94 -7.09 27.92
N THR A 1053 -2.19 -6.74 28.96
CA THR A 1053 -0.75 -7.05 29.07
C THR A 1053 -0.50 -8.57 29.01
N ALA A 1054 -1.34 -9.36 29.70
CA ALA A 1054 -1.23 -10.82 29.70
C ALA A 1054 -1.53 -11.45 28.33
N ALA A 1055 -2.41 -10.84 27.53
CA ALA A 1055 -2.74 -11.31 26.17
C ALA A 1055 -1.71 -10.90 25.11
N LYS A 1056 -0.81 -9.96 25.42
CA LYS A 1056 0.15 -9.36 24.48
C LYS A 1056 1.05 -10.37 23.77
N PRO A 1057 1.59 -11.42 24.40
CA PRO A 1057 2.39 -12.43 23.70
C PRO A 1057 1.61 -13.16 22.58
N SER A 1058 0.34 -13.48 22.82
CA SER A 1058 -0.53 -14.13 21.82
C SER A 1058 -0.82 -13.21 20.64
N ILE A 1059 -1.11 -11.93 20.91
CA ILE A 1059 -1.28 -10.89 19.89
C ILE A 1059 -0.01 -10.78 19.03
N ALA A 1060 1.16 -10.71 19.68
CA ALA A 1060 2.43 -10.57 18.98
C ALA A 1060 2.76 -11.77 18.10
N SER A 1061 2.50 -12.99 18.58
CA SER A 1061 2.72 -14.22 17.82
C SER A 1061 1.89 -14.28 16.54
N LEU A 1062 0.59 -13.95 16.63
CA LEU A 1062 -0.31 -13.94 15.47
C LEU A 1062 0.03 -12.83 14.47
N ALA A 1063 0.39 -11.65 14.97
CA ALA A 1063 0.86 -10.55 14.13
C ALA A 1063 2.13 -10.95 13.35
N ALA A 1064 3.08 -11.65 13.99
CA ALA A 1064 4.27 -12.17 13.33
C ALA A 1064 3.93 -13.25 12.28
N ALA A 1065 2.97 -14.12 12.55
CA ALA A 1065 2.52 -15.14 11.60
C ALA A 1065 1.85 -14.50 10.36
N TYR A 1066 1.01 -13.49 10.55
CA TYR A 1066 0.43 -12.70 9.46
C TYR A 1066 1.51 -12.04 8.60
N GLU A 1067 2.58 -11.57 9.24
CA GLU A 1067 3.72 -11.01 8.50
C GLU A 1067 4.50 -12.04 7.71
N ALA A 1068 4.72 -13.24 8.27
CA ALA A 1068 5.47 -14.30 7.60
C ALA A 1068 4.68 -14.98 6.46
N ALA A 1069 3.35 -15.05 6.56
CA ALA A 1069 2.48 -15.71 5.58
C ALA A 1069 2.35 -14.97 4.23
N ALA A 1070 2.99 -13.81 4.07
CA ALA A 1070 3.01 -13.03 2.83
C ALA A 1070 4.38 -12.40 2.62
#